data_AF-A0A8J4QR75-F1
#
_entry.id   AF-A0A8J4QR75-F1
#
_cell.length_a   1.000
_cell.length_b   1.000
_cell.length_c   1.000
_cell.angle_alpha   90.00
_cell.angle_beta   90.00
_cell.angle_gamma   90.00
#
_symmetry.space_group_name_H-M   'P 1'
#
loop_
_entity.id
_entity.type
_entity.pdbx_description
1 polymer ?
#
loop_
_entity_poly.entity_id
_entity_poly.type
_entity_poly.pdbx_seq_one_letter_code
_entity_poly.pdbx_strand_id
1 'polypeptide(L)'
;MAVTLHTNSRWIVNEAGQRVKLACVNWVSHMDPMVAEGLNKQPLDAISKRIVSMGFNCVRFTWPLYLVTNDSLASLTVRQSFQRLGLSQYIAGIQANNPSIIDVPLIRAFRAVVSILGANNLMVILDNHVSKPGWCCSENDGNGFFGDKYFNADLWIKGLTMMATMFKGVANVVGMSLRNEPRGPRQNAPDWYRYMPKAAEAVHLANPNVLVILSGMSYDTDLSFLQNRSVKLTFTRKLVFEVHRYGFTDTNIWKYNNPNQACAEVVDKIMRSAGFLLEQGYPLFFSEFGMELRGNDGLLNQYMNCFFALAADLDFDWNLWTLGGSYYIKQGITEFEEYYGLLLWNSNEPRNSSFVERLSAIQTPFQGPGLPETNPHQVIFHPSTGLCVQRKSKLEPLRLGPCKDSEAWSYTPQKILSLKGKNLCLQVDGLGKPVKLGNICSDSGSQWETISDSKLHLSSTIGNATTLCLDVDSGHTVITNTCYCVSIGKQLLLNMLAGDYMKVLSLADAECGIQPWGEQCDRNTRQSHKPTRCSQCGWNELKECFEAKDRICLLGIGAEAAHLANPDVLDFCWSKGGHCFSVSLGLDLRGTNEQLNRYMNCFFALAAELDFDWNIWTLGGSYYIKQGVNEFEETYGLLHWNTSEPRNSSLLERLSASQSPFQGLGLQETNPHQVIFHPLTGLCPKKSPLEPLRLGSCNVAEAWSYTPQKTLSLKGTNLCLKVDGLGKPAKLGNVNLQ
;
A
#
# COMPACT_ATOMS: atom_id res chain seq x y z
N MET A 1 4.81 -27.92 23.71
CA MET A 1 4.37 -29.03 22.84
C MET A 1 4.75 -28.68 21.40
N ALA A 2 5.06 -29.67 20.55
CA ALA A 2 5.37 -29.40 19.15
C ALA A 2 4.13 -28.91 18.40
N VAL A 3 4.26 -27.90 17.55
CA VAL A 3 3.16 -27.39 16.72
C VAL A 3 3.20 -28.14 15.40
N THR A 4 2.53 -29.30 15.32
CA THR A 4 2.36 -30.00 14.04
C THR A 4 1.14 -29.43 13.33
N LEU A 5 1.34 -28.94 12.11
CA LEU A 5 0.26 -28.41 11.27
C LEU A 5 -0.14 -29.42 10.19
N HIS A 6 -1.41 -29.43 9.83
CA HIS A 6 -1.99 -30.25 8.77
C HIS A 6 -2.84 -29.39 7.85
N THR A 7 -3.20 -29.94 6.69
CA THR A 7 -4.21 -29.35 5.81
C THR A 7 -5.52 -30.13 5.91
N ASN A 8 -6.63 -29.40 5.90
CA ASN A 8 -7.98 -29.93 5.89
C ASN A 8 -8.83 -29.03 4.99
N SER A 9 -9.19 -29.52 3.80
CA SER A 9 -9.66 -28.67 2.71
C SER A 9 -8.66 -27.51 2.50
N ARG A 10 -9.17 -26.32 2.16
CA ARG A 10 -8.38 -25.09 1.94
C ARG A 10 -7.75 -24.48 3.20
N TRP A 11 -7.84 -25.16 4.35
CA TRP A 11 -7.39 -24.63 5.63
C TRP A 11 -6.17 -25.35 6.17
N ILE A 12 -5.27 -24.58 6.79
CA ILE A 12 -4.21 -25.08 7.65
C ILE A 12 -4.77 -25.21 9.07
N VAL A 13 -4.57 -26.36 9.71
CA VAL A 13 -5.13 -26.70 11.02
C VAL A 13 -4.09 -27.29 11.96
N ASN A 14 -4.32 -27.15 13.26
CA ASN A 14 -3.53 -27.83 14.30
C ASN A 14 -3.96 -29.31 14.46
N GLU A 15 -3.34 -30.02 15.40
CA GLU A 15 -3.66 -31.42 15.71
C GLU A 15 -5.10 -31.63 16.18
N ALA A 16 -5.72 -30.61 16.80
CA ALA A 16 -7.12 -30.63 17.20
C ALA A 16 -8.11 -30.32 16.05
N GLY A 17 -7.59 -30.10 14.83
CA GLY A 17 -8.41 -29.76 13.66
C GLY A 17 -8.89 -28.31 13.61
N GLN A 18 -8.37 -27.44 14.48
CA GLN A 18 -8.73 -26.03 14.53
C GLN A 18 -7.88 -25.21 13.54
N ARG A 19 -8.49 -24.24 12.85
CA ARG A 19 -7.85 -23.33 11.91
C ARG A 19 -6.68 -22.61 12.59
N VAL A 20 -5.52 -22.72 11.96
CA VAL A 20 -4.35 -21.90 12.25
C VAL A 20 -4.15 -20.96 11.08
N LYS A 21 -4.29 -19.66 11.32
CA LYS A 21 -3.96 -18.59 10.38
C LYS A 21 -2.45 -18.39 10.40
N LEU A 22 -1.79 -18.47 9.26
CA LEU A 22 -0.41 -18.01 9.13
C LEU A 22 -0.44 -16.51 8.80
N ALA A 23 -0.02 -15.70 9.78
CA ALA A 23 0.17 -14.26 9.65
C ALA A 23 1.66 -13.99 9.87
N CYS A 24 2.44 -14.16 8.80
CA CYS A 24 3.89 -14.22 8.89
C CYS A 24 4.57 -12.92 8.42
N VAL A 25 5.85 -12.79 8.76
CA VAL A 25 6.77 -11.81 8.17
C VAL A 25 8.02 -12.51 7.63
N ASN A 26 8.55 -12.06 6.49
CA ASN A 26 9.85 -12.53 6.02
C ASN A 26 10.96 -12.00 6.94
N TRP A 27 11.92 -12.87 7.25
CA TRP A 27 13.20 -12.43 7.78
C TRP A 27 14.33 -12.95 6.90
N VAL A 28 15.09 -12.00 6.36
CA VAL A 28 16.16 -12.27 5.41
C VAL A 28 17.40 -12.83 6.12
N SER A 29 17.92 -13.97 5.63
CA SER A 29 19.19 -14.58 6.05
C SER A 29 19.92 -15.27 4.88
N HIS A 30 19.44 -15.11 3.65
CA HIS A 30 20.02 -15.74 2.45
C HIS A 30 21.06 -14.88 1.70
N MET A 31 21.32 -13.67 2.19
CA MET A 31 22.28 -12.72 1.61
C MET A 31 23.72 -13.23 1.72
N ASP A 32 24.68 -12.54 1.10
CA ASP A 32 26.09 -12.94 1.05
C ASP A 32 26.68 -13.37 2.41
N PRO A 33 26.41 -12.69 3.54
CA PRO A 33 26.94 -13.10 4.84
C PRO A 33 26.34 -14.41 5.38
N MET A 34 25.17 -14.82 4.89
CA MET A 34 24.35 -15.95 5.35
C MET A 34 23.98 -15.87 6.84
N VAL A 35 23.68 -14.66 7.31
CA VAL A 35 23.29 -14.34 8.68
C VAL A 35 22.03 -13.49 8.63
N ALA A 36 21.12 -13.67 9.60
CA ALA A 36 19.90 -12.89 9.68
C ALA A 36 20.19 -11.38 9.75
N GLU A 37 19.48 -10.59 8.94
CA GLU A 37 19.65 -9.13 8.91
C GLU A 37 19.29 -8.49 10.26
N GLY A 38 20.03 -7.44 10.64
CA GLY A 38 19.74 -6.62 11.83
C GLY A 38 20.41 -7.06 13.14
N LEU A 39 21.11 -8.21 13.18
CA LEU A 39 21.78 -8.71 14.39
C LEU A 39 22.96 -7.84 14.87
N ASN A 40 23.44 -6.89 14.05
CA ASN A 40 24.41 -5.88 14.51
C ASN A 40 23.76 -4.74 15.29
N LYS A 41 22.46 -4.55 15.12
CA LYS A 41 21.70 -3.41 15.66
C LYS A 41 20.92 -3.79 16.91
N GLN A 42 20.33 -4.99 16.94
CA GLN A 42 19.47 -5.44 18.03
C GLN A 42 19.77 -6.90 18.44
N PRO A 43 19.57 -7.25 19.74
CA PRO A 43 19.59 -8.63 20.19
C PRO A 43 18.50 -9.46 19.48
N LEU A 44 18.84 -10.70 19.14
CA LEU A 44 17.94 -11.66 18.49
C LEU A 44 16.60 -11.85 19.25
N ASP A 45 16.66 -11.89 20.58
CA ASP A 45 15.47 -11.99 21.43
C ASP A 45 14.58 -10.74 21.35
N ALA A 46 15.19 -9.55 21.29
CA ALA A 46 14.44 -8.29 21.18
C ALA A 46 13.73 -8.18 19.82
N ILE A 47 14.40 -8.57 18.72
CA ILE A 47 13.78 -8.63 17.39
C ILE A 47 12.62 -9.64 17.39
N SER A 48 12.82 -10.83 17.96
CA SER A 48 11.79 -11.87 18.01
C SER A 48 10.55 -11.42 18.81
N LYS A 49 10.74 -10.79 19.97
CA LYS A 49 9.64 -10.21 20.76
C LYS A 49 8.95 -9.06 20.04
N ARG A 50 9.67 -8.29 19.23
CA ARG A 50 9.10 -7.23 18.40
C ARG A 50 8.15 -7.80 17.36
N ILE A 51 8.53 -8.89 16.69
CA ILE A 51 7.68 -9.60 15.72
C ILE A 51 6.34 -9.99 16.40
N VAL A 52 6.41 -10.60 17.58
CA VAL A 52 5.21 -10.97 18.37
C VAL A 52 4.38 -9.74 18.73
N SER A 53 5.01 -8.64 19.17
CA SER A 53 4.30 -7.42 19.58
C SER A 53 3.54 -6.72 18.44
N MET A 54 3.93 -6.99 17.19
CA MET A 54 3.24 -6.49 15.99
C MET A 54 2.13 -7.46 15.52
N GLY A 55 1.85 -8.54 16.26
CA GLY A 55 0.76 -9.47 16.01
C GLY A 55 1.07 -10.62 15.04
N PHE A 56 2.33 -10.75 14.58
CA PHE A 56 2.73 -11.89 13.76
C PHE A 56 2.89 -13.16 14.62
N ASN A 57 2.51 -14.31 14.06
CA ASN A 57 2.67 -15.60 14.72
C ASN A 57 3.68 -16.53 14.03
N CYS A 58 4.27 -16.09 12.91
CA CYS A 58 5.25 -16.85 12.17
C CYS A 58 6.29 -15.99 11.45
N VAL A 59 7.42 -16.61 11.12
CA VAL A 59 8.49 -16.03 10.31
C VAL A 59 8.78 -16.94 9.13
N ARG A 60 8.69 -16.41 7.90
CA ARG A 60 9.25 -17.05 6.70
C ARG A 60 10.74 -16.73 6.65
N PHE A 61 11.55 -17.68 7.13
CA PHE A 61 12.98 -17.50 7.35
C PHE A 61 13.78 -18.02 6.15
N THR A 62 14.37 -17.08 5.42
CA THR A 62 15.00 -17.37 4.12
C THR A 62 16.40 -17.96 4.29
N TRP A 63 16.78 -18.90 3.42
CA TRP A 63 18.13 -19.49 3.42
C TRP A 63 18.62 -19.79 1.99
N PRO A 64 19.94 -19.73 1.73
CA PRO A 64 20.52 -20.08 0.44
C PRO A 64 20.92 -21.56 0.41
N LEU A 65 20.78 -22.24 -0.73
CA LEU A 65 21.10 -23.68 -0.86
C LEU A 65 22.50 -24.02 -0.36
N TYR A 66 23.49 -23.18 -0.68
CA TYR A 66 24.88 -23.42 -0.35
C TYR A 66 25.18 -23.38 1.17
N LEU A 67 24.28 -22.83 1.99
CA LEU A 67 24.41 -22.89 3.45
C LEU A 67 24.44 -24.33 3.98
N VAL A 68 23.80 -25.26 3.28
CA VAL A 68 23.79 -26.69 3.67
C VAL A 68 24.53 -27.59 2.68
N THR A 69 24.81 -27.15 1.46
CA THR A 69 25.45 -28.00 0.43
C THR A 69 26.92 -27.67 0.17
N ASN A 70 27.46 -26.59 0.73
CA ASN A 70 28.86 -26.21 0.58
C ASN A 70 29.53 -26.14 1.95
N ASP A 71 30.25 -27.21 2.31
CA ASP A 71 30.87 -27.35 3.64
C ASP A 71 31.86 -26.22 3.94
N SER A 72 32.64 -25.78 2.95
CA SER A 72 33.61 -24.69 3.11
C SER A 72 32.96 -23.34 3.42
N LEU A 73 31.72 -23.12 2.97
CA LEU A 73 30.92 -21.94 3.33
C LEU A 73 30.24 -22.15 4.68
N ALA A 74 29.56 -23.29 4.87
CA ALA A 74 28.81 -23.60 6.08
C ALA A 74 29.68 -23.62 7.35
N SER A 75 30.96 -23.99 7.23
CA SER A 75 31.91 -24.07 8.32
C SER A 75 32.50 -22.72 8.75
N LEU A 76 32.30 -21.66 7.96
CA LEU A 76 32.76 -20.33 8.35
C LEU A 76 32.02 -19.90 9.60
N THR A 77 32.73 -19.28 10.53
CA THR A 77 32.08 -18.56 11.62
C THR A 77 31.42 -17.29 11.08
N VAL A 78 30.44 -16.74 11.82
CA VAL A 78 29.86 -15.44 11.48
C VAL A 78 30.96 -14.38 11.33
N ARG A 79 31.90 -14.32 12.28
CA ARG A 79 33.07 -13.42 12.19
C ARG A 79 33.86 -13.60 10.90
N GLN A 80 34.21 -14.84 10.55
CA GLN A 80 34.99 -15.13 9.33
C GLN A 80 34.22 -14.76 8.06
N SER A 81 32.91 -15.02 8.01
CA SER A 81 32.05 -14.62 6.89
C SER A 81 32.11 -13.11 6.66
N PHE A 82 31.90 -12.33 7.72
CA PHE A 82 31.94 -10.87 7.66
C PHE A 82 33.34 -10.34 7.30
N GLN A 83 34.41 -10.89 7.87
CA GLN A 83 35.79 -10.50 7.53
C GLN A 83 36.12 -10.75 6.06
N ARG A 84 35.74 -11.92 5.51
CA ARG A 84 35.98 -12.27 4.10
C ARG A 84 35.24 -11.37 3.12
N LEU A 85 34.08 -10.86 3.51
CA LEU A 85 33.27 -9.95 2.71
C LEU A 85 33.65 -8.48 2.89
N GLY A 86 34.67 -8.16 3.70
CA GLY A 86 35.04 -6.77 3.99
C GLY A 86 34.03 -6.03 4.85
N LEU A 87 33.24 -6.75 5.65
CA LEU A 87 32.14 -6.24 6.48
C LEU A 87 32.50 -6.15 7.97
N SER A 88 33.79 -5.96 8.27
CA SER A 88 34.32 -5.97 9.65
C SER A 88 33.68 -4.92 10.56
N GLN A 89 33.13 -3.83 10.01
CA GLN A 89 32.43 -2.78 10.75
C GLN A 89 31.21 -3.28 11.53
N TYR A 90 30.56 -4.38 11.11
CA TYR A 90 29.38 -4.90 11.81
C TYR A 90 29.71 -5.87 12.94
N ILE A 91 30.94 -6.39 13.00
CA ILE A 91 31.35 -7.43 13.95
C ILE A 91 31.18 -6.95 15.39
N ALA A 92 31.58 -5.71 15.70
CA ALA A 92 31.45 -5.17 17.05
C ALA A 92 29.99 -5.09 17.50
N GLY A 93 29.08 -4.67 16.61
CA GLY A 93 27.65 -4.63 16.88
C GLY A 93 27.05 -6.01 17.09
N ILE A 94 27.42 -7.00 16.26
CA ILE A 94 26.95 -8.40 16.43
C ILE A 94 27.50 -8.98 17.72
N GLN A 95 28.76 -8.73 18.06
CA GLN A 95 29.37 -9.22 19.30
C GLN A 95 28.73 -8.59 20.54
N ALA A 96 28.38 -7.31 20.50
CA ALA A 96 27.72 -6.64 21.61
C ALA A 96 26.27 -7.13 21.81
N ASN A 97 25.51 -7.27 20.72
CA ASN A 97 24.09 -7.62 20.78
C ASN A 97 23.83 -9.13 20.85
N ASN A 98 24.71 -9.94 20.25
CA ASN A 98 24.54 -11.37 20.02
C ASN A 98 25.86 -12.15 20.22
N PRO A 99 26.51 -12.05 21.40
CA PRO A 99 27.84 -12.63 21.65
C PRO A 99 27.91 -14.15 21.47
N SER A 100 26.80 -14.87 21.67
CA SER A 100 26.74 -16.32 21.49
C SER A 100 26.72 -16.78 20.03
N ILE A 101 26.57 -15.86 19.07
CA ILE A 101 26.42 -16.17 17.64
C ILE A 101 27.67 -15.79 16.83
N ILE A 102 28.44 -14.79 17.26
CA ILE A 102 29.52 -14.20 16.43
C ILE A 102 30.63 -15.18 16.03
N ASP A 103 30.97 -16.15 16.89
CA ASP A 103 32.08 -17.09 16.66
C ASP A 103 31.62 -18.54 16.40
N VAL A 104 30.33 -18.76 16.13
CA VAL A 104 29.82 -20.09 15.73
C VAL A 104 29.69 -20.21 14.21
N PRO A 105 29.75 -21.44 13.64
CA PRO A 105 29.55 -21.66 12.21
C PRO A 105 28.20 -21.11 11.72
N LEU A 106 28.13 -20.65 10.47
CA LEU A 106 26.93 -20.04 9.87
C LEU A 106 25.68 -20.91 10.01
N ILE A 107 25.81 -22.23 9.80
CA ILE A 107 24.67 -23.15 9.97
C ILE A 107 24.20 -23.26 11.43
N ARG A 108 25.11 -23.06 12.40
CA ARG A 108 24.77 -23.02 13.83
C ARG A 108 24.14 -21.69 14.21
N ALA A 109 24.59 -20.58 13.60
CA ALA A 109 23.94 -19.28 13.74
C ALA A 109 22.49 -19.31 13.22
N PHE A 110 22.25 -19.90 12.05
CA PHE A 110 20.91 -20.10 11.50
C PHE A 110 20.00 -20.89 12.46
N ARG A 111 20.52 -21.98 13.04
CA ARG A 111 19.80 -22.76 14.07
C ARG A 111 19.50 -21.98 15.34
N ALA A 112 20.42 -21.11 15.77
CA ALA A 112 20.21 -20.27 16.95
C ALA A 112 19.04 -19.30 16.75
N VAL A 113 18.92 -18.71 15.55
CA VAL A 113 17.78 -17.86 15.18
C VAL A 113 16.46 -18.64 15.26
N VAL A 114 16.38 -19.81 14.61
CA VAL A 114 15.18 -20.67 14.67
C VAL A 114 14.81 -21.05 16.10
N SER A 115 15.80 -21.31 16.95
CA SER A 115 15.59 -21.64 18.36
C SER A 115 15.01 -20.49 19.17
N ILE A 116 15.49 -19.25 18.98
CA ILE A 116 14.96 -18.08 19.70
C ILE A 116 13.57 -17.69 19.20
N LEU A 117 13.30 -17.85 17.90
CA LEU A 117 11.94 -17.69 17.37
C LEU A 117 10.98 -18.66 18.08
N GLY A 118 11.38 -19.93 18.23
CA GLY A 118 10.60 -20.93 18.96
C GLY A 118 10.40 -20.62 20.45
N ALA A 119 11.46 -20.14 21.12
CA ALA A 119 11.38 -19.72 22.52
C ALA A 119 10.42 -18.54 22.74
N ASN A 120 10.20 -17.73 21.71
CA ASN A 120 9.23 -16.63 21.71
C ASN A 120 7.89 -17.01 21.05
N ASN A 121 7.58 -18.30 20.93
CA ASN A 121 6.33 -18.83 20.37
C ASN A 121 6.05 -18.44 18.90
N LEU A 122 7.09 -18.19 18.11
CA LEU A 122 6.96 -17.96 16.67
C LEU A 122 7.17 -19.25 15.89
N MET A 123 6.20 -19.56 15.04
CA MET A 123 6.35 -20.61 14.04
C MET A 123 7.36 -20.17 12.96
N VAL A 124 8.01 -21.14 12.32
CA VAL A 124 9.04 -20.89 11.30
C VAL A 124 8.69 -21.69 10.04
N ILE A 125 8.68 -20.98 8.92
CA ILE A 125 8.64 -21.56 7.58
C ILE A 125 10.02 -21.37 6.97
N LEU A 126 10.71 -22.47 6.67
CA LEU A 126 12.04 -22.41 6.07
C LEU A 126 11.91 -22.23 4.57
N ASP A 127 12.41 -21.12 4.04
CA ASP A 127 12.28 -20.77 2.62
C ASP A 127 13.62 -20.90 1.90
N ASN A 128 13.72 -21.86 0.96
CA ASN A 128 14.88 -21.91 0.07
C ASN A 128 14.80 -20.78 -0.96
N HIS A 129 15.43 -19.66 -0.63
CA HIS A 129 15.24 -18.42 -1.36
C HIS A 129 16.09 -18.34 -2.64
N VAL A 130 17.35 -18.77 -2.55
CA VAL A 130 18.31 -18.77 -3.66
C VAL A 130 19.26 -19.94 -3.54
N SER A 131 20.05 -20.22 -4.58
CA SER A 131 21.08 -21.26 -4.48
C SER A 131 22.39 -20.70 -3.95
N LYS A 132 22.95 -19.75 -4.70
CA LYS A 132 24.13 -18.99 -4.28
C LYS A 132 23.67 -17.84 -3.36
N PRO A 133 24.31 -17.64 -2.18
CA PRO A 133 23.97 -16.52 -1.30
C PRO A 133 24.08 -15.18 -2.01
N GLY A 134 23.18 -14.25 -1.70
CA GLY A 134 23.14 -12.90 -2.28
C GLY A 134 21.73 -12.44 -2.66
N TRP A 135 21.64 -11.22 -3.20
CA TRP A 135 20.39 -10.62 -3.66
C TRP A 135 19.87 -11.26 -4.96
N CYS A 136 18.56 -11.44 -5.03
CA CYS A 136 17.79 -11.81 -6.22
C CYS A 136 16.78 -10.67 -6.51
N CYS A 137 15.90 -10.66 -7.50
CA CYS A 137 15.45 -11.76 -8.31
C CYS A 137 15.31 -11.32 -9.76
N SER A 138 16.42 -10.97 -10.43
CA SER A 138 16.33 -10.61 -11.86
C SER A 138 16.06 -11.85 -12.72
N GLU A 139 15.54 -11.62 -13.94
CA GLU A 139 15.23 -12.65 -14.93
C GLU A 139 16.45 -13.53 -15.28
N ASN A 140 17.66 -12.99 -15.14
CA ASN A 140 18.92 -13.59 -15.61
C ASN A 140 19.99 -13.72 -14.52
N ASP A 141 19.60 -13.77 -13.24
CA ASP A 141 20.55 -13.93 -12.12
C ASP A 141 21.17 -15.34 -12.03
N GLY A 142 20.71 -16.27 -12.88
CA GLY A 142 21.16 -17.66 -12.92
C GLY A 142 20.64 -18.53 -11.76
N ASN A 143 19.59 -18.08 -11.06
CA ASN A 143 18.91 -18.81 -9.99
C ASN A 143 17.41 -19.04 -10.28
N GLY A 144 16.88 -18.53 -11.40
CA GLY A 144 15.45 -18.45 -11.66
C GLY A 144 14.74 -19.79 -11.85
N PHE A 145 15.33 -20.75 -12.56
CA PHE A 145 14.67 -22.04 -12.84
C PHE A 145 15.64 -23.22 -12.90
N PHE A 146 15.09 -24.44 -12.92
CA PHE A 146 15.87 -25.67 -13.01
C PHE A 146 16.84 -25.64 -14.20
N GLY A 147 18.10 -25.96 -13.94
CA GLY A 147 19.16 -25.97 -14.96
C GLY A 147 19.82 -24.61 -15.20
N ASP A 148 19.40 -23.55 -14.51
CA ASP A 148 20.17 -22.31 -14.48
C ASP A 148 21.53 -22.49 -13.82
N LYS A 149 22.45 -21.54 -14.08
CA LYS A 149 23.86 -21.58 -13.69
C LYS A 149 24.09 -22.02 -12.25
N TYR A 150 23.27 -21.54 -11.32
CA TYR A 150 23.38 -21.84 -9.89
C TYR A 150 22.27 -22.77 -9.38
N PHE A 151 21.28 -23.12 -10.20
CA PHE A 151 20.14 -23.94 -9.80
C PHE A 151 20.19 -25.35 -10.41
N ASN A 152 21.00 -26.20 -9.78
CA ASN A 152 21.00 -27.64 -10.03
C ASN A 152 19.90 -28.34 -9.22
N ALA A 153 18.97 -29.03 -9.90
CA ALA A 153 17.79 -29.62 -9.28
C ALA A 153 18.13 -30.77 -8.29
N ASP A 154 19.10 -31.63 -8.61
CA ASP A 154 19.49 -32.75 -7.74
C ASP A 154 20.17 -32.24 -6.47
N LEU A 155 21.05 -31.24 -6.59
CA LEU A 155 21.68 -30.57 -5.46
C LEU A 155 20.65 -29.87 -4.58
N TRP A 156 19.64 -29.25 -5.19
CA TRP A 156 18.54 -28.60 -4.49
C TRP A 156 17.70 -29.59 -3.69
N ILE A 157 17.28 -30.72 -4.28
CA ILE A 157 16.56 -31.80 -3.58
C ILE A 157 17.40 -32.33 -2.40
N LYS A 158 18.71 -32.51 -2.61
CA LYS A 158 19.63 -32.91 -1.53
C LYS A 158 19.67 -31.88 -0.41
N GLY A 159 19.81 -30.60 -0.73
CA GLY A 159 19.85 -29.53 0.28
C GLY A 159 18.54 -29.38 1.04
N LEU A 160 17.39 -29.49 0.37
CA LEU A 160 16.07 -29.55 1.00
C LEU A 160 15.96 -30.71 1.98
N THR A 161 16.42 -31.91 1.58
CA THR A 161 16.44 -33.10 2.43
C THR A 161 17.32 -32.89 3.68
N MET A 162 18.49 -32.28 3.51
CA MET A 162 19.39 -31.95 4.62
C MET A 162 18.76 -30.94 5.58
N MET A 163 18.12 -29.90 5.06
CA MET A 163 17.44 -28.89 5.86
C MET A 163 16.24 -29.48 6.62
N ALA A 164 15.42 -30.29 5.95
CA ALA A 164 14.29 -31.01 6.54
C ALA A 164 14.76 -31.93 7.68
N THR A 165 15.83 -32.70 7.45
CA THR A 165 16.43 -33.60 8.44
C THR A 165 16.97 -32.83 9.65
N MET A 166 17.64 -31.69 9.40
CA MET A 166 18.22 -30.86 10.46
C MET A 166 17.19 -30.32 11.45
N PHE A 167 16.00 -30.00 10.97
CA PHE A 167 14.90 -29.46 11.77
C PHE A 167 13.82 -30.49 12.10
N LYS A 168 14.08 -31.77 11.86
CA LYS A 168 13.19 -32.85 12.28
C LYS A 168 13.05 -32.86 13.80
N GLY A 169 11.80 -32.77 14.28
CA GLY A 169 11.49 -32.70 15.71
C GLY A 169 11.66 -31.32 16.35
N VAL A 170 12.02 -30.28 15.58
CA VAL A 170 12.04 -28.90 16.08
C VAL A 170 10.62 -28.33 16.05
N ALA A 171 10.03 -28.22 17.24
CA ALA A 171 8.61 -27.95 17.48
C ALA A 171 8.00 -26.76 16.72
N ASN A 172 8.75 -25.69 16.53
CA ASN A 172 8.26 -24.47 15.92
C ASN A 172 8.54 -24.38 14.41
N VAL A 173 9.25 -25.34 13.81
CA VAL A 173 9.41 -25.41 12.35
C VAL A 173 8.19 -26.14 11.79
N VAL A 174 7.29 -25.37 11.17
CA VAL A 174 5.97 -25.86 10.76
C VAL A 174 5.83 -26.06 9.26
N GLY A 175 6.74 -25.49 8.46
CA GLY A 175 6.65 -25.54 7.00
C GLY A 175 7.99 -25.36 6.30
N MET A 176 8.05 -25.81 5.04
CA MET A 176 9.17 -25.56 4.15
C MET A 176 8.65 -25.09 2.78
N SER A 177 8.99 -23.85 2.41
CA SER A 177 8.84 -23.31 1.06
C SER A 177 9.99 -23.84 0.20
N LEU A 178 9.64 -24.62 -0.82
CA LEU A 178 10.61 -25.45 -1.52
C LEU A 178 11.57 -24.63 -2.37
N ARG A 179 11.09 -23.57 -3.04
CA ARG A 179 11.93 -22.70 -3.86
C ARG A 179 11.23 -21.37 -4.15
N ASN A 180 11.85 -20.27 -3.77
CA ASN A 180 11.36 -18.93 -4.06
C ASN A 180 11.39 -18.58 -5.56
N GLU A 181 10.26 -18.07 -6.06
CA GLU A 181 10.10 -17.41 -7.36
C GLU A 181 10.74 -18.14 -8.57
N PRO A 182 10.34 -19.39 -8.89
CA PRO A 182 10.66 -19.99 -10.16
C PRO A 182 10.23 -19.09 -11.34
N ARG A 183 11.19 -18.75 -12.21
CA ARG A 183 11.05 -17.73 -13.26
C ARG A 183 12.16 -17.80 -14.30
N GLY A 184 12.12 -16.93 -15.29
CA GLY A 184 13.17 -16.86 -16.31
C GLY A 184 12.81 -17.59 -17.60
N PRO A 185 13.64 -17.43 -18.65
CA PRO A 185 13.36 -17.96 -19.98
C PRO A 185 13.37 -19.49 -20.07
N ARG A 186 13.90 -20.19 -19.06
CA ARG A 186 13.89 -21.66 -18.99
C ARG A 186 12.60 -22.22 -18.40
N GLN A 187 11.76 -21.39 -17.78
CA GLN A 187 10.61 -21.91 -17.05
C GLN A 187 9.67 -22.69 -17.96
N ASN A 188 9.23 -23.85 -17.50
CA ASN A 188 8.29 -24.68 -18.22
C ASN A 188 7.57 -25.65 -17.26
N ALA A 189 6.30 -25.96 -17.57
CA ALA A 189 5.51 -26.87 -16.74
C ALA A 189 6.07 -28.31 -16.69
N PRO A 190 6.57 -28.92 -17.77
CA PRO A 190 7.14 -30.28 -17.71
C PRO A 190 8.24 -30.45 -16.66
N ASP A 191 9.20 -29.54 -16.57
CA ASP A 191 10.26 -29.58 -15.56
C ASP A 191 9.73 -29.27 -14.16
N TRP A 192 8.77 -28.36 -14.03
CA TRP A 192 8.07 -28.13 -12.76
C TRP A 192 7.44 -29.44 -12.24
N TYR A 193 6.66 -30.14 -13.09
CA TYR A 193 6.05 -31.44 -12.75
C TYR A 193 7.07 -32.56 -12.53
N ARG A 194 8.29 -32.42 -13.06
CA ARG A 194 9.37 -33.39 -12.87
C ARG A 194 10.05 -33.20 -11.52
N TYR A 195 10.33 -31.97 -11.10
CA TYR A 195 11.22 -31.69 -9.96
C TYR A 195 10.47 -31.27 -8.69
N MET A 196 9.40 -30.47 -8.77
CA MET A 196 8.66 -30.04 -7.57
C MET A 196 8.06 -31.21 -6.79
N PRO A 197 7.41 -32.21 -7.42
CA PRO A 197 6.89 -33.36 -6.68
C PRO A 197 8.01 -34.20 -6.06
N LYS A 198 9.13 -34.39 -6.77
CA LYS A 198 10.29 -35.13 -6.24
C LYS A 198 10.88 -34.46 -5.00
N ALA A 199 11.00 -33.13 -5.02
CA ALA A 199 11.45 -32.36 -3.88
C ALA A 199 10.46 -32.44 -2.71
N ALA A 200 9.17 -32.34 -3.00
CA ALA A 200 8.11 -32.45 -1.99
C ALA A 200 8.14 -33.82 -1.28
N GLU A 201 8.25 -34.92 -2.03
CA GLU A 201 8.39 -36.27 -1.49
C GLU A 201 9.64 -36.41 -0.62
N ALA A 202 10.78 -35.88 -1.09
CA ALA A 202 12.04 -35.94 -0.35
C ALA A 202 11.97 -35.19 0.99
N VAL A 203 11.37 -34.00 1.00
CA VAL A 203 11.14 -33.21 2.22
C VAL A 203 10.21 -33.95 3.17
N HIS A 204 9.07 -34.45 2.68
CA HIS A 204 8.09 -35.15 3.52
C HIS A 204 8.69 -36.43 4.13
N LEU A 205 9.45 -37.21 3.35
CA LEU A 205 10.13 -38.41 3.84
C LEU A 205 11.15 -38.07 4.94
N ALA A 206 11.92 -36.99 4.78
CA ALA A 206 12.89 -36.55 5.77
C ALA A 206 12.20 -36.03 7.04
N ASN A 207 11.18 -35.19 6.89
CA ASN A 207 10.45 -34.57 7.99
C ASN A 207 8.93 -34.55 7.72
N PRO A 208 8.18 -35.55 8.21
CA PRO A 208 6.74 -35.63 7.95
C PRO A 208 5.91 -34.61 8.74
N ASN A 209 6.53 -33.88 9.69
CA ASN A 209 5.80 -32.96 10.55
C ASN A 209 5.54 -31.61 9.88
N VAL A 210 6.37 -31.19 8.92
CA VAL A 210 6.25 -29.89 8.25
C VAL A 210 5.21 -29.91 7.12
N LEU A 211 4.56 -28.76 6.91
CA LEU A 211 3.88 -28.44 5.66
C LEU A 211 4.90 -28.34 4.53
N VAL A 212 4.52 -28.83 3.35
CA VAL A 212 5.34 -28.77 2.14
C VAL A 212 4.69 -27.76 1.20
N ILE A 213 5.37 -26.64 0.98
CA ILE A 213 4.81 -25.46 0.31
C ILE A 213 5.41 -25.34 -1.10
N LEU A 214 4.54 -25.36 -2.12
CA LEU A 214 4.93 -25.40 -3.54
C LEU A 214 4.67 -24.04 -4.20
N SER A 215 5.77 -23.43 -4.66
CA SER A 215 5.81 -22.24 -5.49
C SER A 215 5.29 -22.44 -6.92
N GLY A 216 4.81 -21.33 -7.49
CA GLY A 216 4.32 -21.23 -8.85
C GLY A 216 5.41 -20.90 -9.87
N MET A 217 4.98 -20.47 -11.05
CA MET A 217 5.83 -19.94 -12.11
C MET A 217 5.69 -18.42 -12.17
N SER A 218 6.54 -17.78 -12.98
CA SER A 218 6.49 -16.35 -13.25
C SER A 218 6.60 -15.52 -11.97
N TYR A 219 7.68 -15.72 -11.21
CA TYR A 219 7.89 -15.02 -9.93
C TYR A 219 6.82 -15.38 -8.89
N ASP A 220 6.40 -16.65 -8.84
CA ASP A 220 5.30 -17.10 -7.99
C ASP A 220 3.97 -16.38 -8.23
N THR A 221 3.77 -15.83 -9.43
CA THR A 221 2.51 -15.16 -9.75
C THR A 221 1.46 -16.06 -10.39
N ASP A 222 1.87 -17.21 -10.92
CA ASP A 222 1.02 -18.08 -11.75
C ASP A 222 1.08 -19.57 -11.35
N LEU A 223 -0.08 -20.12 -11.00
CA LEU A 223 -0.34 -21.55 -10.74
C LEU A 223 -1.40 -22.11 -11.71
N SER A 224 -1.81 -21.35 -12.74
CA SER A 224 -2.93 -21.71 -13.63
C SER A 224 -2.70 -23.02 -14.39
N PHE A 225 -1.44 -23.40 -14.63
CA PHE A 225 -1.08 -24.67 -15.24
C PHE A 225 -1.50 -25.91 -14.41
N LEU A 226 -1.86 -25.74 -13.13
CA LEU A 226 -2.41 -26.79 -12.27
C LEU A 226 -3.92 -27.01 -12.48
N GLN A 227 -4.64 -26.08 -13.13
CA GLN A 227 -6.09 -26.24 -13.39
C GLN A 227 -6.38 -27.51 -14.19
N ASN A 228 -5.56 -27.79 -15.19
CA ASN A 228 -5.76 -28.91 -16.12
C ASN A 228 -5.07 -30.19 -15.66
N ARG A 229 -4.15 -30.11 -14.70
CA ARG A 229 -3.37 -31.25 -14.20
C ARG A 229 -2.98 -31.02 -12.75
N SER A 230 -3.56 -31.77 -11.84
CA SER A 230 -3.13 -31.72 -10.44
C SER A 230 -1.75 -32.35 -10.24
N VAL A 231 -1.03 -31.86 -9.23
CA VAL A 231 0.18 -32.51 -8.75
C VAL A 231 -0.18 -33.83 -8.05
N LYS A 232 0.63 -34.87 -8.27
CA LYS A 232 0.46 -36.17 -7.62
C LYS A 232 1.55 -36.38 -6.59
N LEU A 233 1.15 -36.59 -5.35
CA LEU A 233 2.02 -36.88 -4.20
C LEU A 233 1.47 -38.10 -3.45
N THR A 234 2.35 -38.85 -2.80
CA THR A 234 2.01 -40.04 -2.01
C THR A 234 1.45 -39.69 -0.65
N PHE A 235 1.80 -38.51 -0.13
CA PHE A 235 1.31 -38.00 1.13
C PHE A 235 0.10 -37.09 0.95
N THR A 236 -0.69 -36.96 2.02
CA THR A 236 -1.86 -36.09 2.08
C THR A 236 -1.79 -35.18 3.31
N ARG A 237 -2.66 -34.17 3.36
CA ARG A 237 -2.82 -33.28 4.53
C ARG A 237 -1.58 -32.47 4.93
N LYS A 238 -0.63 -32.26 4.01
CA LYS A 238 0.60 -31.46 4.24
C LYS A 238 0.92 -30.49 3.11
N LEU A 239 0.23 -30.58 1.97
CA LEU A 239 0.49 -29.76 0.79
C LEU A 239 -0.17 -28.38 0.90
N VAL A 240 0.61 -27.34 0.65
CA VAL A 240 0.18 -25.94 0.52
C VAL A 240 0.75 -25.38 -0.79
N PHE A 241 0.04 -24.49 -1.46
CA PHE A 241 0.57 -23.74 -2.60
C PHE A 241 0.86 -22.30 -2.19
N GLU A 242 1.88 -21.70 -2.78
CA GLU A 242 2.26 -20.31 -2.48
C GLU A 242 2.28 -19.38 -3.69
N VAL A 243 1.96 -18.11 -3.46
CA VAL A 243 1.92 -17.04 -4.47
C VAL A 243 2.45 -15.72 -3.94
N HIS A 244 3.06 -14.94 -4.83
CA HIS A 244 3.60 -13.62 -4.52
C HIS A 244 2.75 -12.52 -5.15
N ARG A 245 2.51 -11.42 -4.43
CA ARG A 245 1.80 -10.24 -4.93
C ARG A 245 2.33 -8.95 -4.33
N TYR A 246 2.87 -8.08 -5.18
CA TYR A 246 3.37 -6.77 -4.79
C TYR A 246 2.56 -5.66 -5.46
N GLY A 247 2.61 -4.45 -4.90
CA GLY A 247 1.95 -3.31 -5.53
C GLY A 247 2.49 -2.99 -6.94
N PHE A 248 3.71 -3.41 -7.26
CA PHE A 248 4.26 -3.29 -8.61
C PHE A 248 3.89 -4.44 -9.58
N THR A 249 3.31 -5.55 -9.10
CA THR A 249 3.03 -6.74 -9.93
C THR A 249 2.11 -6.41 -11.12
N ASP A 250 1.09 -5.58 -10.88
CA ASP A 250 0.07 -5.21 -11.87
C ASP A 250 0.10 -3.70 -12.19
N THR A 251 1.29 -3.08 -12.16
CA THR A 251 1.48 -1.62 -12.30
C THR A 251 0.70 -1.03 -13.48
N ASN A 252 0.67 -1.70 -14.63
CA ASN A 252 -0.07 -1.21 -15.80
C ASN A 252 -1.59 -1.15 -15.55
N ILE A 253 -2.16 -2.15 -14.89
CA ILE A 253 -3.60 -2.17 -14.57
C ILE A 253 -3.94 -1.01 -13.64
N TRP A 254 -3.14 -0.81 -12.58
CA TRP A 254 -3.32 0.30 -11.63
C TRP A 254 -3.09 1.68 -12.25
N LYS A 255 -2.17 1.78 -13.24
CA LYS A 255 -1.84 3.05 -13.89
C LYS A 255 -2.92 3.53 -14.86
N TYR A 256 -3.56 2.62 -15.60
CA TYR A 256 -4.45 2.98 -16.71
C TYR A 256 -5.93 2.86 -16.37
N ASN A 257 -6.31 2.11 -15.35
CA ASN A 257 -7.68 1.98 -14.89
C ASN A 257 -7.93 2.84 -13.65
N ASN A 258 -9.19 3.19 -13.39
CA ASN A 258 -9.55 3.75 -12.09
C ASN A 258 -9.41 2.65 -11.01
N PRO A 259 -9.23 3.00 -9.72
CA PRO A 259 -8.90 2.02 -8.69
C PRO A 259 -9.94 0.91 -8.50
N ASN A 260 -11.23 1.20 -8.73
CA ASN A 260 -12.30 0.21 -8.65
C ASN A 260 -12.18 -0.84 -9.76
N GLN A 261 -11.99 -0.39 -11.01
CA GLN A 261 -11.77 -1.28 -12.14
C GLN A 261 -10.46 -2.07 -12.02
N ALA A 262 -9.39 -1.38 -11.62
CA ALA A 262 -8.09 -2.00 -11.41
C ALA A 262 -8.19 -3.10 -10.35
N CYS A 263 -8.86 -2.84 -9.22
CA CYS A 263 -9.06 -3.84 -8.19
C CYS A 263 -9.87 -5.05 -8.71
N ALA A 264 -10.97 -4.82 -9.42
CA ALA A 264 -11.76 -5.91 -10.00
C ALA A 264 -10.92 -6.79 -10.94
N GLU A 265 -10.18 -6.17 -11.86
CA GLU A 265 -9.34 -6.87 -12.84
C GLU A 265 -8.19 -7.65 -12.16
N VAL A 266 -7.54 -7.05 -11.15
CA VAL A 266 -6.46 -7.69 -10.38
C VAL A 266 -6.99 -8.87 -9.56
N VAL A 267 -8.12 -8.72 -8.87
CA VAL A 267 -8.77 -9.81 -8.13
C VAL A 267 -9.12 -10.96 -9.07
N ASP A 268 -9.73 -10.65 -10.21
CA ASP A 268 -10.05 -11.62 -11.25
C ASP A 268 -8.79 -12.37 -11.77
N LYS A 269 -7.68 -11.65 -11.96
CA LYS A 269 -6.39 -12.23 -12.35
C LYS A 269 -5.84 -13.14 -11.25
N ILE A 270 -5.91 -12.76 -9.99
CA ILE A 270 -5.52 -13.58 -8.83
C ILE A 270 -6.36 -14.87 -8.79
N MET A 271 -7.68 -14.76 -8.94
CA MET A 271 -8.57 -15.91 -8.87
C MET A 271 -8.32 -16.91 -10.00
N ARG A 272 -8.09 -16.42 -11.23
CA ARG A 272 -7.72 -17.26 -12.37
C ARG A 272 -6.33 -17.89 -12.23
N SER A 273 -5.36 -17.16 -11.71
CA SER A 273 -3.97 -17.66 -11.64
C SER A 273 -3.72 -18.60 -10.47
N ALA A 274 -4.43 -18.46 -9.35
CA ALA A 274 -4.20 -19.27 -8.16
C ALA A 274 -5.43 -19.48 -7.27
N GLY A 275 -6.36 -18.54 -7.21
CA GLY A 275 -7.51 -18.62 -6.30
C GLY A 275 -8.40 -19.84 -6.50
N PHE A 276 -8.44 -20.41 -7.71
CA PHE A 276 -9.13 -21.68 -8.00
C PHE A 276 -8.67 -22.85 -7.11
N LEU A 277 -7.44 -22.82 -6.57
CA LEU A 277 -6.94 -23.84 -5.66
C LEU A 277 -7.69 -23.88 -4.33
N LEU A 278 -8.20 -22.73 -3.87
CA LEU A 278 -9.04 -22.65 -2.67
C LEU A 278 -10.35 -23.41 -2.88
N GLU A 279 -10.95 -23.32 -4.08
CA GLU A 279 -12.16 -24.04 -4.47
C GLU A 279 -11.90 -25.55 -4.61
N GLN A 280 -10.70 -25.93 -5.05
CA GLN A 280 -10.24 -27.33 -5.09
C GLN A 280 -9.87 -27.90 -3.72
N GLY A 281 -10.01 -27.11 -2.64
CA GLY A 281 -9.74 -27.56 -1.28
C GLY A 281 -8.25 -27.63 -0.93
N TYR A 282 -7.40 -26.79 -1.53
CA TYR A 282 -6.00 -26.61 -1.15
C TYR A 282 -5.78 -25.26 -0.45
N PRO A 283 -4.96 -25.20 0.61
CA PRO A 283 -4.57 -23.92 1.18
C PRO A 283 -3.70 -23.14 0.19
N LEU A 284 -3.99 -21.83 0.08
CA LEU A 284 -3.20 -20.88 -0.69
C LEU A 284 -2.54 -19.90 0.28
N PHE A 285 -1.20 -19.90 0.29
CA PHE A 285 -0.37 -19.04 1.12
C PHE A 285 0.19 -17.90 0.27
N PHE A 286 -0.22 -16.66 0.54
CA PHE A 286 0.41 -15.49 -0.08
C PHE A 286 1.75 -15.26 0.60
N SER A 287 2.75 -16.04 0.20
CA SER A 287 4.05 -16.16 0.85
C SER A 287 4.91 -14.92 0.70
N GLU A 288 4.60 -14.00 -0.21
CA GLU A 288 5.14 -12.65 -0.19
C GLU A 288 4.09 -11.67 -0.70
N PHE A 289 3.86 -10.62 0.09
CA PHE A 289 3.26 -9.39 -0.40
C PHE A 289 3.89 -8.19 0.28
N GLY A 290 3.80 -7.04 -0.36
CA GLY A 290 4.32 -5.82 0.22
C GLY A 290 4.10 -4.58 -0.65
N MET A 291 4.33 -3.44 -0.01
CA MET A 291 4.41 -2.13 -0.63
C MET A 291 5.51 -1.32 0.04
N GLU A 292 5.89 -0.20 -0.58
CA GLU A 292 6.78 0.75 0.05
C GLU A 292 6.10 1.42 1.27
N LEU A 293 6.75 1.41 2.43
CA LEU A 293 6.14 1.79 3.71
C LEU A 293 6.43 3.23 4.15
N ARG A 294 7.07 4.08 3.33
CA ARG A 294 7.22 5.51 3.64
C ARG A 294 5.93 6.31 3.44
N GLY A 295 4.94 5.74 2.75
CA GLY A 295 3.62 6.35 2.57
C GLY A 295 3.50 7.33 1.39
N ASN A 296 4.52 7.41 0.53
CA ASN A 296 4.60 8.43 -0.53
C ASN A 296 3.97 8.00 -1.87
N ASP A 297 3.53 6.75 -2.01
CA ASP A 297 3.01 6.21 -3.27
C ASP A 297 1.50 5.94 -3.23
N GLY A 298 0.73 6.84 -3.84
CA GLY A 298 -0.73 6.74 -3.94
C GLY A 298 -1.22 5.52 -4.72
N LEU A 299 -0.49 5.05 -5.74
CA LEU A 299 -0.87 3.87 -6.54
C LEU A 299 -0.68 2.58 -5.72
N LEU A 300 0.44 2.46 -5.01
CA LEU A 300 0.70 1.30 -4.15
C LEU A 300 -0.29 1.22 -2.98
N ASN A 301 -0.72 2.37 -2.44
CA ASN A 301 -1.78 2.42 -1.43
C ASN A 301 -3.11 1.86 -1.95
N GLN A 302 -3.48 2.16 -3.20
CA GLN A 302 -4.71 1.65 -3.83
C GLN A 302 -4.68 0.12 -3.98
N TYR A 303 -3.53 -0.42 -4.43
CA TYR A 303 -3.31 -1.87 -4.46
C TYR A 303 -3.51 -2.50 -3.08
N MET A 304 -2.92 -1.92 -2.04
CA MET A 304 -3.02 -2.51 -0.70
C MET A 304 -4.46 -2.54 -0.19
N ASN A 305 -5.26 -1.49 -0.42
CA ASN A 305 -6.68 -1.51 -0.04
C ASN A 305 -7.42 -2.69 -0.69
N CYS A 306 -7.16 -2.93 -1.98
CA CYS A 306 -7.74 -4.07 -2.70
C CYS A 306 -7.25 -5.41 -2.14
N PHE A 307 -5.95 -5.54 -1.87
CA PHE A 307 -5.36 -6.75 -1.30
C PHE A 307 -5.94 -7.06 0.09
N PHE A 308 -6.06 -6.07 0.99
CA PHE A 308 -6.69 -6.24 2.30
C PHE A 308 -8.14 -6.70 2.18
N ALA A 309 -8.90 -6.12 1.24
CA ALA A 309 -10.28 -6.49 0.99
C ALA A 309 -10.42 -7.95 0.49
N LEU A 310 -9.45 -8.43 -0.30
CA LEU A 310 -9.40 -9.81 -0.76
C LEU A 310 -8.95 -10.77 0.35
N ALA A 311 -7.91 -10.40 1.11
CA ALA A 311 -7.36 -11.18 2.21
C ALA A 311 -8.38 -11.41 3.32
N ALA A 312 -9.16 -10.39 3.66
CA ALA A 312 -10.20 -10.49 4.69
C ALA A 312 -11.39 -11.35 4.23
N ASP A 313 -11.74 -11.29 2.95
CA ASP A 313 -12.89 -12.00 2.36
C ASP A 313 -12.63 -13.48 2.15
N LEU A 314 -11.45 -13.80 1.60
CA LEU A 314 -11.04 -15.18 1.40
C LEU A 314 -10.41 -15.79 2.64
N ASP A 315 -9.99 -15.00 3.62
CA ASP A 315 -9.30 -15.46 4.85
C ASP A 315 -8.09 -16.40 4.57
N PHE A 316 -7.37 -16.16 3.47
CA PHE A 316 -6.19 -16.93 3.11
C PHE A 316 -4.99 -16.65 4.02
N ASP A 317 -4.02 -17.56 4.05
CA ASP A 317 -2.79 -17.42 4.81
C ASP A 317 -1.82 -16.46 4.10
N TRP A 318 -1.00 -15.69 4.84
CA TRP A 318 -0.16 -14.65 4.22
C TRP A 318 1.15 -14.38 4.96
N ASN A 319 2.11 -13.80 4.24
CA ASN A 319 3.41 -13.43 4.75
C ASN A 319 3.89 -12.10 4.13
N LEU A 320 4.22 -11.13 4.98
CA LEU A 320 4.65 -9.80 4.57
C LEU A 320 6.15 -9.78 4.24
N TRP A 321 6.49 -9.26 3.07
CA TRP A 321 7.86 -8.89 2.70
C TRP A 321 8.08 -7.40 3.01
N THR A 322 8.94 -7.02 3.97
CA THR A 322 9.82 -7.85 4.83
C THR A 322 10.03 -7.23 6.21
N LEU A 323 10.64 -7.94 7.17
CA LEU A 323 10.87 -7.43 8.54
C LEU A 323 11.93 -6.32 8.59
N GLY A 324 13.11 -6.59 8.01
CA GLY A 324 14.31 -5.77 8.21
C GLY A 324 14.25 -4.44 7.46
N GLY A 325 14.69 -3.35 8.12
CA GLY A 325 14.75 -2.02 7.52
C GLY A 325 16.04 -1.70 6.77
N SER A 326 17.02 -2.61 6.77
CA SER A 326 18.31 -2.43 6.11
C SER A 326 19.02 -3.76 5.86
N TYR A 327 19.98 -3.78 4.93
CA TYR A 327 20.86 -4.93 4.70
C TYR A 327 22.29 -4.64 5.10
N TYR A 328 23.01 -5.67 5.59
CA TYR A 328 24.47 -5.60 5.74
C TYR A 328 25.17 -5.22 4.43
N ILE A 329 24.76 -5.88 3.36
CA ILE A 329 25.19 -5.63 1.99
C ILE A 329 24.11 -6.07 1.02
N LYS A 330 23.78 -5.23 0.05
CA LYS A 330 22.85 -5.55 -1.05
C LYS A 330 23.41 -4.97 -2.33
N GLN A 331 23.69 -5.85 -3.30
CA GLN A 331 24.26 -5.47 -4.60
C GLN A 331 25.54 -4.60 -4.49
N GLY A 332 26.40 -4.91 -3.51
CA GLY A 332 27.65 -4.17 -3.28
C GLY A 332 27.51 -2.92 -2.40
N ILE A 333 26.29 -2.51 -2.06
CA ILE A 333 26.02 -1.34 -1.22
C ILE A 333 25.82 -1.80 0.22
N THR A 334 26.57 -1.22 1.15
CA THR A 334 26.45 -1.47 2.60
C THR A 334 25.36 -0.60 3.21
N GLU A 335 24.73 -1.07 4.30
CA GLU A 335 23.65 -0.36 5.00
C GLU A 335 22.48 0.06 4.10
N PHE A 336 22.24 -0.69 3.01
CA PHE A 336 21.17 -0.38 2.05
C PHE A 336 19.81 -0.37 2.77
N GLU A 337 19.11 0.76 2.75
CA GLU A 337 17.81 0.90 3.41
C GLU A 337 16.70 0.16 2.64
N GLU A 338 15.93 -0.63 3.36
CA GLU A 338 14.79 -1.38 2.82
C GLU A 338 13.49 -0.61 3.12
N TYR A 339 12.95 0.03 2.08
CA TYR A 339 11.71 0.82 2.21
C TYR A 339 10.45 -0.05 2.21
N TYR A 340 10.53 -1.31 1.77
CA TYR A 340 9.48 -2.31 1.99
C TYR A 340 9.59 -2.94 3.39
N GLY A 341 10.65 -2.59 4.13
CA GLY A 341 10.93 -3.11 5.46
C GLY A 341 9.97 -2.53 6.50
N LEU A 342 9.36 -3.42 7.27
CA LEU A 342 8.44 -3.07 8.34
C LEU A 342 9.11 -2.25 9.44
N LEU A 343 10.36 -2.58 9.75
CA LEU A 343 11.17 -1.82 10.70
C LEU A 343 11.91 -0.68 10.00
N LEU A 344 12.21 0.37 10.77
CA LEU A 344 13.14 1.43 10.35
C LEU A 344 14.54 0.87 10.08
N TRP A 345 15.38 1.67 9.42
CA TRP A 345 16.78 1.34 9.15
C TRP A 345 17.55 0.82 10.39
N ASN A 346 17.26 1.34 11.59
CA ASN A 346 17.91 0.91 12.83
C ASN A 346 17.37 -0.39 13.43
N SER A 347 16.34 -1.00 12.84
CA SER A 347 15.66 -2.22 13.33
C SER A 347 14.98 -2.09 14.71
N ASN A 348 14.67 -0.88 15.16
CA ASN A 348 14.13 -0.66 16.52
C ASN A 348 12.60 -0.59 16.58
N GLU A 349 12.00 0.12 15.62
CA GLU A 349 10.58 0.48 15.64
C GLU A 349 9.95 0.31 14.26
N PRO A 350 8.62 0.09 14.19
CA PRO A 350 7.90 0.04 12.93
C PRO A 350 8.01 1.36 12.16
N ARG A 351 8.27 1.29 10.87
CA ARG A 351 8.34 2.44 9.97
C ARG A 351 6.98 3.13 9.81
N ASN A 352 5.90 2.35 9.82
CA ASN A 352 4.55 2.84 9.63
C ASN A 352 3.59 2.12 10.58
N SER A 353 3.25 2.76 11.70
CA SER A 353 2.36 2.20 12.72
C SER A 353 0.93 2.01 12.19
N SER A 354 0.44 2.94 11.38
CA SER A 354 -0.89 2.83 10.75
C SER A 354 -0.97 1.58 9.86
N PHE A 355 0.09 1.24 9.13
CA PHE A 355 0.15 0.00 8.36
C PHE A 355 0.11 -1.25 9.25
N VAL A 356 0.83 -1.26 10.38
CA VAL A 356 0.77 -2.35 11.36
C VAL A 356 -0.65 -2.50 11.93
N GLU A 357 -1.33 -1.39 12.23
CA GLU A 357 -2.73 -1.40 12.68
C GLU A 357 -3.65 -2.01 11.62
N ARG A 358 -3.46 -1.66 10.34
CA ARG A 358 -4.22 -2.25 9.23
C ARG A 358 -4.04 -3.76 9.11
N LEU A 359 -2.81 -4.27 9.32
CA LEU A 359 -2.52 -5.70 9.31
C LEU A 359 -3.29 -6.47 10.38
N SER A 360 -3.53 -5.84 11.55
CA SER A 360 -4.25 -6.49 12.65
C SER A 360 -5.63 -7.01 12.25
N ALA A 361 -6.25 -6.38 11.27
CA ALA A 361 -7.54 -6.76 10.71
C ALA A 361 -7.54 -8.12 10.01
N ILE A 362 -6.39 -8.65 9.60
CA ILE A 362 -6.29 -9.92 8.85
C ILE A 362 -5.36 -10.93 9.54
N GLN A 363 -4.93 -10.65 10.77
CA GLN A 363 -4.04 -11.52 11.56
C GLN A 363 -4.79 -12.67 12.24
N THR A 364 -6.06 -12.46 12.59
CA THR A 364 -6.92 -13.50 13.19
C THR A 364 -7.72 -14.24 12.12
N PRO A 365 -7.93 -15.55 12.25
CA PRO A 365 -8.81 -16.29 11.35
C PRO A 365 -10.26 -15.81 11.52
N PHE A 366 -10.96 -15.73 10.41
CA PHE A 366 -12.36 -15.33 10.29
C PHE A 366 -13.27 -16.49 9.86
N GLN A 367 -12.68 -17.48 9.20
CA GLN A 367 -13.36 -18.63 8.64
C GLN A 367 -12.53 -19.89 8.89
N GLY A 368 -13.20 -21.04 8.83
CA GLY A 368 -12.56 -22.35 8.90
C GLY A 368 -12.87 -23.14 10.16
N PRO A 369 -12.40 -24.39 10.23
CA PRO A 369 -12.79 -25.36 11.24
C PRO A 369 -12.32 -24.96 12.63
N GLY A 370 -13.09 -25.31 13.66
CA GLY A 370 -12.76 -25.02 15.05
C GLY A 370 -13.10 -23.60 15.51
N LEU A 371 -13.53 -22.72 14.61
CA LEU A 371 -14.28 -21.52 14.96
C LEU A 371 -15.74 -21.93 15.25
N PRO A 372 -16.38 -21.47 16.34
CA PRO A 372 -17.79 -21.74 16.59
C PRO A 372 -18.69 -21.42 15.38
N GLU A 373 -19.15 -22.48 14.70
CA GLU A 373 -20.06 -22.41 13.55
C GLU A 373 -21.52 -22.17 13.96
N THR A 374 -21.79 -22.01 15.26
CA THR A 374 -23.14 -21.97 15.80
C THR A 374 -23.91 -20.70 15.42
N ASN A 375 -23.23 -19.64 14.99
CA ASN A 375 -23.89 -18.38 14.65
C ASN A 375 -23.12 -17.54 13.59
N PRO A 376 -22.96 -18.04 12.35
CA PRO A 376 -22.21 -17.33 11.31
C PRO A 376 -22.80 -15.95 11.06
N HIS A 377 -21.98 -14.91 11.11
CA HIS A 377 -22.42 -13.53 10.99
C HIS A 377 -21.56 -12.78 10.00
N GLN A 378 -21.87 -11.53 9.75
CA GLN A 378 -21.08 -10.68 8.89
C GLN A 378 -20.56 -9.46 9.63
N VAL A 379 -19.48 -8.88 9.11
CA VAL A 379 -18.98 -7.57 9.55
C VAL A 379 -18.84 -6.66 8.35
N ILE A 380 -18.94 -5.36 8.59
CA ILE A 380 -18.72 -4.35 7.56
C ILE A 380 -17.31 -3.80 7.77
N PHE A 381 -16.40 -4.16 6.87
CA PHE A 381 -14.97 -3.91 6.92
C PHE A 381 -14.57 -2.74 6.02
N HIS A 382 -13.67 -1.89 6.51
CA HIS A 382 -13.12 -0.73 5.81
C HIS A 382 -11.63 -0.99 5.48
N PRO A 383 -11.28 -1.39 4.23
CA PRO A 383 -9.94 -1.87 3.89
C PRO A 383 -8.82 -0.82 3.98
N SER A 384 -9.15 0.47 3.86
CA SER A 384 -8.14 1.55 3.95
C SER A 384 -7.67 1.79 5.38
N THR A 385 -8.53 1.58 6.38
CA THR A 385 -8.18 1.71 7.81
C THR A 385 -7.92 0.37 8.49
N GLY A 386 -8.37 -0.74 7.92
CA GLY A 386 -8.29 -2.05 8.56
C GLY A 386 -9.24 -2.18 9.76
N LEU A 387 -10.31 -1.39 9.81
CA LEU A 387 -11.27 -1.39 10.91
C LEU A 387 -12.65 -1.83 10.41
N CYS A 388 -13.51 -2.24 11.33
CA CYS A 388 -14.89 -2.61 11.03
C CYS A 388 -15.88 -1.68 11.71
N VAL A 389 -17.11 -1.64 11.18
CA VAL A 389 -18.22 -0.89 11.78
C VAL A 389 -18.58 -1.44 13.15
N GLN A 390 -18.64 -0.55 14.12
CA GLN A 390 -18.97 -0.82 15.51
C GLN A 390 -20.04 0.13 16.01
N ARG A 391 -20.74 -0.35 17.04
CA ARG A 391 -21.70 0.44 17.79
C ARG A 391 -21.31 0.47 19.26
N LYS A 392 -20.86 1.63 19.74
CA LYS A 392 -20.50 1.82 21.15
C LYS A 392 -21.72 1.92 22.06
N SER A 393 -22.75 2.65 21.63
CA SER A 393 -23.98 2.81 22.38
C SER A 393 -25.19 2.94 21.45
N LYS A 394 -26.40 2.95 22.03
CA LYS A 394 -27.64 3.18 21.25
C LYS A 394 -27.77 4.61 20.74
N LEU A 395 -27.10 5.57 21.38
CA LEU A 395 -27.26 7.01 21.15
C LEU A 395 -26.12 7.60 20.31
N GLU A 396 -24.98 6.92 20.27
CA GLU A 396 -23.82 7.36 19.50
C GLU A 396 -23.91 6.88 18.04
N PRO A 397 -23.38 7.68 17.09
CA PRO A 397 -23.17 7.24 15.72
C PRO A 397 -22.37 5.95 15.62
N LEU A 398 -22.59 5.19 14.55
CA LEU A 398 -21.73 4.06 14.19
C LEU A 398 -20.32 4.58 13.86
N ARG A 399 -19.30 3.88 14.34
CA ARG A 399 -17.90 4.25 14.15
C ARG A 399 -17.07 3.07 13.73
N LEU A 400 -15.91 3.30 13.13
CA LEU A 400 -14.94 2.25 12.92
C LEU A 400 -14.18 1.91 14.20
N GLY A 401 -13.88 0.62 14.38
CA GLY A 401 -12.97 0.12 15.41
C GLY A 401 -12.52 -1.31 15.13
N PRO A 402 -11.81 -1.98 16.06
CA PRO A 402 -11.28 -3.32 15.85
C PRO A 402 -12.34 -4.34 15.41
N CYS A 403 -12.07 -5.13 14.38
CA CYS A 403 -13.08 -6.04 13.82
C CYS A 403 -13.61 -7.10 14.80
N LYS A 404 -12.79 -7.50 15.78
CA LYS A 404 -13.20 -8.41 16.87
C LYS A 404 -14.33 -7.88 17.77
N ASP A 405 -14.50 -6.55 17.87
CA ASP A 405 -15.56 -5.94 18.68
C ASP A 405 -16.74 -5.46 17.82
N SER A 406 -16.76 -5.83 16.53
CA SER A 406 -17.90 -5.55 15.65
C SER A 406 -19.12 -6.38 16.06
N GLU A 407 -20.31 -5.79 16.00
CA GLU A 407 -21.54 -6.55 16.22
C GLU A 407 -21.80 -7.51 15.04
N ALA A 408 -22.47 -8.62 15.31
CA ALA A 408 -22.90 -9.55 14.26
C ALA A 408 -23.90 -8.87 13.30
N TRP A 409 -23.52 -8.70 12.03
CA TRP A 409 -24.42 -8.24 10.96
C TRP A 409 -24.97 -9.42 10.14
N SER A 410 -26.03 -9.13 9.39
CA SER A 410 -26.64 -9.99 8.39
C SER A 410 -27.01 -9.14 7.18
N TYR A 411 -26.48 -9.50 6.03
CA TYR A 411 -26.78 -8.94 4.71
C TYR A 411 -27.70 -9.90 3.97
N THR A 412 -28.96 -9.53 3.87
CA THR A 412 -30.00 -10.40 3.31
C THR A 412 -29.99 -10.39 1.77
N PRO A 413 -30.61 -11.38 1.10
CA PRO A 413 -30.83 -11.31 -0.35
C PRO A 413 -31.62 -10.08 -0.82
N GLN A 414 -32.41 -9.48 0.08
CA GLN A 414 -33.11 -8.20 -0.13
C GLN A 414 -32.19 -6.98 0.02
N LYS A 415 -30.87 -7.20 0.13
CA LYS A 415 -29.84 -6.17 0.27
C LYS A 415 -29.98 -5.33 1.55
N ILE A 416 -30.50 -5.92 2.62
CA ILE A 416 -30.67 -5.23 3.91
C ILE A 416 -29.49 -5.59 4.81
N LEU A 417 -28.76 -4.59 5.29
CA LEU A 417 -27.76 -4.72 6.34
C LEU A 417 -28.43 -4.58 7.71
N SER A 418 -28.56 -5.69 8.44
CA SER A 418 -29.25 -5.76 9.73
C SER A 418 -28.36 -6.32 10.82
N LEU A 419 -28.57 -5.88 12.05
CA LEU A 419 -27.89 -6.48 13.21
C LEU A 419 -28.54 -7.82 13.52
N LYS A 420 -27.74 -8.89 13.53
CA LYS A 420 -28.22 -10.25 13.76
C LYS A 420 -28.89 -10.38 15.13
N GLY A 421 -30.09 -10.96 15.15
CA GLY A 421 -30.89 -11.09 16.37
C GLY A 421 -31.50 -9.78 16.88
N LYS A 422 -31.39 -8.68 16.12
CA LYS A 422 -31.98 -7.37 16.46
C LYS A 422 -32.84 -6.89 15.29
N ASN A 423 -34.00 -6.29 15.58
CA ASN A 423 -34.83 -5.64 14.57
C ASN A 423 -34.30 -4.24 14.25
N LEU A 424 -33.02 -4.16 13.89
CA LEU A 424 -32.32 -2.92 13.54
C LEU A 424 -31.56 -3.12 12.23
N CYS A 425 -31.73 -2.19 11.30
CA CYS A 425 -31.03 -2.16 10.02
C CYS A 425 -30.37 -0.81 9.78
N LEU A 426 -29.32 -0.84 8.98
CA LEU A 426 -28.58 0.33 8.54
C LEU A 426 -29.45 1.17 7.61
N GLN A 427 -29.56 2.46 7.89
CA GLN A 427 -30.37 3.41 7.15
C GLN A 427 -29.57 4.64 6.78
N VAL A 428 -29.80 5.09 5.55
CA VAL A 428 -29.31 6.36 5.02
C VAL A 428 -30.08 7.51 5.67
N ASP A 429 -29.38 8.56 6.11
CA ASP A 429 -30.00 9.76 6.69
C ASP A 429 -29.87 10.99 5.78
N GLY A 430 -28.80 11.05 4.98
CA GLY A 430 -28.56 12.14 4.03
C GLY A 430 -27.09 12.33 3.67
N LEU A 431 -26.82 13.21 2.71
CA LEU A 431 -25.46 13.51 2.28
C LEU A 431 -24.62 14.12 3.42
N GLY A 432 -23.45 13.54 3.67
CA GLY A 432 -22.52 13.93 4.74
C GLY A 432 -23.03 13.64 6.16
N LYS A 433 -24.13 12.89 6.30
CA LYS A 433 -24.73 12.58 7.62
C LYS A 433 -24.32 11.20 8.12
N PRO A 434 -24.21 11.02 9.45
CA PRO A 434 -24.04 9.69 10.03
C PRO A 434 -25.18 8.75 9.64
N VAL A 435 -24.84 7.52 9.31
CA VAL A 435 -25.84 6.47 9.09
C VAL A 435 -26.55 6.13 10.41
N LYS A 436 -27.83 5.78 10.30
CA LYS A 436 -28.68 5.44 11.46
C LYS A 436 -29.00 3.96 11.49
N LEU A 437 -29.40 3.49 12.67
CA LEU A 437 -30.04 2.19 12.83
C LEU A 437 -31.53 2.39 13.03
N GLY A 438 -32.33 1.94 12.08
CA GLY A 438 -33.78 2.00 12.14
C GLY A 438 -34.43 0.65 12.33
N ASN A 439 -35.67 0.65 12.78
CA ASN A 439 -36.51 -0.54 12.95
C ASN A 439 -37.38 -0.87 11.72
N ILE A 440 -37.46 0.06 10.74
CA ILE A 440 -38.26 -0.10 9.52
C ILE A 440 -37.32 -0.41 8.35
N CYS A 441 -37.13 -1.68 8.05
CA CYS A 441 -36.14 -2.12 7.05
C CYS A 441 -36.71 -2.30 5.64
N SER A 442 -37.90 -1.74 5.38
CA SER A 442 -38.61 -1.84 4.10
C SER A 442 -38.31 -0.71 3.13
N ASP A 443 -37.77 0.41 3.64
CA ASP A 443 -37.69 1.65 2.88
C ASP A 443 -36.47 1.66 1.97
N SER A 444 -36.51 2.45 0.89
CA SER A 444 -35.41 2.55 -0.09
C SER A 444 -34.09 3.04 0.52
N GLY A 445 -34.15 3.74 1.65
CA GLY A 445 -32.99 4.14 2.45
C GLY A 445 -32.36 3.03 3.31
N SER A 446 -32.95 1.83 3.32
CA SER A 446 -32.45 0.65 4.05
C SER A 446 -31.89 -0.44 3.13
N GLN A 447 -31.96 -0.24 1.80
CA GLN A 447 -31.47 -1.17 0.79
C GLN A 447 -30.08 -0.75 0.33
N TRP A 448 -29.08 -1.60 0.61
CA TRP A 448 -27.67 -1.34 0.36
C TRP A 448 -27.14 -2.21 -0.77
N GLU A 449 -26.94 -1.65 -1.95
CA GLU A 449 -26.47 -2.35 -3.13
C GLU A 449 -24.96 -2.20 -3.35
N THR A 450 -24.29 -3.28 -3.76
CA THR A 450 -22.93 -3.20 -4.29
C THR A 450 -22.96 -2.68 -5.73
N ILE A 451 -22.46 -1.47 -5.98
CA ILE A 451 -22.62 -0.80 -7.29
C ILE A 451 -21.35 -0.73 -8.14
N SER A 452 -20.21 -1.18 -7.61
CA SER A 452 -18.92 -1.03 -8.27
C SER A 452 -18.36 -2.37 -8.76
N ASP A 453 -17.53 -2.35 -9.81
CA ASP A 453 -16.86 -3.55 -10.36
C ASP A 453 -16.10 -4.37 -9.29
N SER A 454 -15.42 -3.70 -8.36
CA SER A 454 -14.73 -4.34 -7.22
C SER A 454 -15.66 -4.87 -6.13
N LYS A 455 -16.95 -4.50 -6.18
CA LYS A 455 -17.98 -4.77 -5.17
C LYS A 455 -17.69 -4.16 -3.79
N LEU A 456 -16.84 -3.14 -3.71
CA LEU A 456 -16.45 -2.47 -2.47
C LEU A 456 -17.23 -1.16 -2.19
N HIS A 457 -18.19 -0.78 -3.04
CA HIS A 457 -19.06 0.37 -2.80
C HIS A 457 -20.45 -0.11 -2.43
N LEU A 458 -20.85 0.11 -1.18
CA LEU A 458 -22.21 -0.11 -0.71
C LEU A 458 -22.99 1.20 -0.86
N SER A 459 -24.09 1.17 -1.60
CA SER A 459 -24.91 2.37 -1.87
C SER A 459 -26.36 2.17 -1.50
N SER A 460 -27.01 3.26 -1.06
CA SER A 460 -28.44 3.30 -0.77
C SER A 460 -29.04 4.56 -1.38
N THR A 461 -30.34 4.53 -1.64
CA THR A 461 -31.07 5.68 -2.21
C THR A 461 -31.86 6.42 -1.14
N ILE A 462 -31.83 7.76 -1.15
CA ILE A 462 -32.72 8.61 -0.33
C ILE A 462 -33.72 9.35 -1.22
N GLY A 463 -35.01 9.26 -0.87
CA GLY A 463 -36.09 9.88 -1.65
C GLY A 463 -36.17 9.36 -3.09
N ASN A 464 -36.57 10.24 -4.03
CA ASN A 464 -36.92 9.87 -5.41
C ASN A 464 -35.75 9.86 -6.42
N ALA A 465 -34.46 9.81 -6.03
CA ALA A 465 -33.34 9.53 -6.98
C ALA A 465 -31.91 9.55 -6.40
N THR A 466 -31.64 10.17 -5.24
CA THR A 466 -30.25 10.45 -4.86
C THR A 466 -29.58 9.19 -4.30
N THR A 467 -28.58 8.68 -5.03
CA THR A 467 -27.76 7.53 -4.61
C THR A 467 -26.57 8.00 -3.79
N LEU A 468 -26.41 7.45 -2.59
CA LEU A 468 -25.31 7.75 -1.67
C LEU A 468 -24.56 6.47 -1.33
N CYS A 469 -23.25 6.57 -1.13
CA CYS A 469 -22.39 5.48 -0.72
C CYS A 469 -22.07 5.55 0.77
N LEU A 470 -21.89 4.38 1.38
CA LEU A 470 -21.35 4.25 2.71
C LEU A 470 -19.89 4.71 2.71
N ASP A 471 -19.57 5.61 3.62
CA ASP A 471 -18.29 6.30 3.70
C ASP A 471 -17.92 6.54 5.18
N VAL A 472 -16.72 7.07 5.44
CA VAL A 472 -16.21 7.29 6.79
C VAL A 472 -15.57 8.67 6.88
N ASP A 473 -15.92 9.45 7.90
CA ASP A 473 -15.32 10.76 8.14
C ASP A 473 -13.95 10.68 8.83
N SER A 474 -13.26 11.82 8.94
CA SER A 474 -11.95 11.91 9.63
C SER A 474 -12.00 11.54 11.12
N GLY A 475 -13.18 11.52 11.73
CA GLY A 475 -13.42 11.06 13.10
C GLY A 475 -13.75 9.57 13.20
N HIS A 476 -13.58 8.81 12.11
CA HIS A 476 -13.97 7.40 11.98
C HIS A 476 -15.48 7.16 12.18
N THR A 477 -16.33 8.16 11.98
CA THR A 477 -17.78 8.00 12.01
C THR A 477 -18.26 7.52 10.66
N VAL A 478 -19.12 6.49 10.67
CA VAL A 478 -19.72 5.96 9.46
C VAL A 478 -20.79 6.95 8.98
N ILE A 479 -20.63 7.45 7.77
CA ILE A 479 -21.47 8.47 7.14
C ILE A 479 -21.92 7.99 5.76
N THR A 480 -22.76 8.79 5.10
CA THR A 480 -23.09 8.60 3.69
C THR A 480 -22.65 9.76 2.85
N ASN A 481 -21.97 9.49 1.73
CA ASN A 481 -21.42 10.50 0.84
C ASN A 481 -21.78 10.24 -0.62
N THR A 482 -21.39 11.15 -1.51
CA THR A 482 -21.48 10.91 -2.96
C THR A 482 -20.62 9.70 -3.32
N CYS A 483 -21.14 8.81 -4.15
CA CYS A 483 -20.38 7.67 -4.63
C CYS A 483 -19.24 8.11 -5.57
N TYR A 484 -18.00 8.03 -5.11
CA TYR A 484 -16.81 8.31 -5.91
C TYR A 484 -16.30 7.05 -6.61
N CYS A 485 -15.54 7.21 -7.69
CA CYS A 485 -14.80 6.13 -8.37
C CYS A 485 -15.63 4.90 -8.86
N VAL A 486 -16.94 5.05 -9.11
CA VAL A 486 -17.80 3.94 -9.58
C VAL A 486 -17.72 3.70 -11.10
N SER A 487 -17.51 4.73 -11.93
CA SER A 487 -17.36 4.58 -13.40
C SER A 487 -16.45 5.63 -14.04
N ILE A 488 -15.92 5.35 -15.24
CA ILE A 488 -14.98 6.22 -16.00
C ILE A 488 -15.62 7.55 -16.46
N GLY A 489 -16.96 7.66 -16.43
CA GLY A 489 -17.68 8.80 -16.98
C GLY A 489 -17.77 10.00 -16.02
N LYS A 490 -16.79 10.91 -16.10
CA LYS A 490 -16.62 12.18 -15.33
C LYS A 490 -15.91 12.03 -13.99
N GLN A 491 -14.58 11.97 -14.03
CA GLN A 491 -13.69 12.98 -13.45
C GLN A 491 -12.26 12.47 -13.62
N LEU A 492 -11.56 12.93 -14.64
CA LEU A 492 -10.13 12.63 -14.85
C LEU A 492 -9.21 13.33 -13.83
N LEU A 493 -9.77 13.95 -12.78
CA LEU A 493 -9.05 14.83 -11.84
C LEU A 493 -9.26 14.56 -10.34
N LEU A 494 -10.17 13.67 -9.93
CA LEU A 494 -10.38 13.35 -8.49
C LEU A 494 -9.73 12.02 -8.05
N ASN A 495 -9.11 11.29 -9.00
CA ASN A 495 -8.83 9.86 -8.84
C ASN A 495 -7.47 9.52 -8.19
N MET A 496 -6.89 10.39 -7.36
CA MET A 496 -5.57 10.09 -6.78
C MET A 496 -5.54 9.79 -5.28
N LEU A 497 -6.56 10.12 -4.47
CA LEU A 497 -6.41 10.00 -3.00
C LEU A 497 -7.63 9.57 -2.16
N ALA A 498 -8.83 9.35 -2.71
CA ALA A 498 -10.04 9.14 -1.89
C ALA A 498 -10.77 7.81 -2.19
N GLY A 499 -10.09 6.69 -1.97
CA GLY A 499 -10.70 5.37 -2.02
C GLY A 499 -11.15 4.90 -0.64
N ASP A 500 -12.19 5.54 -0.09
CA ASP A 500 -12.86 5.09 1.13
C ASP A 500 -13.91 4.05 0.72
N TYR A 501 -13.58 2.78 0.94
CA TYR A 501 -14.31 1.62 0.43
C TYR A 501 -14.82 0.76 1.58
N MET A 502 -15.98 0.11 1.42
CA MET A 502 -16.58 -0.75 2.44
C MET A 502 -16.93 -2.13 1.88
N LYS A 503 -16.57 -3.20 2.61
CA LYS A 503 -16.86 -4.58 2.23
C LYS A 503 -17.62 -5.31 3.33
N VAL A 504 -18.64 -6.07 2.94
CA VAL A 504 -19.32 -7.00 3.86
C VAL A 504 -18.56 -8.33 3.84
N LEU A 505 -18.06 -8.77 5.00
CA LEU A 505 -17.32 -10.02 5.17
C LEU A 505 -18.18 -11.02 5.95
N SER A 506 -18.05 -12.31 5.66
CA SER A 506 -18.70 -13.37 6.44
C SER A 506 -17.72 -13.99 7.44
N LEU A 507 -18.13 -14.13 8.69
CA LEU A 507 -17.36 -14.60 9.85
C LEU A 507 -18.02 -15.82 10.52
N ALA A 508 -17.19 -16.68 11.09
CA ALA A 508 -17.56 -17.65 12.13
C ALA A 508 -17.07 -17.12 13.50
N ASP A 509 -17.84 -17.35 14.58
CA ASP A 509 -17.55 -16.77 15.90
C ASP A 509 -16.22 -17.30 16.47
N ALA A 510 -15.60 -16.54 17.38
CA ALA A 510 -14.58 -17.02 18.31
C ALA A 510 -14.73 -16.27 19.64
N GLU A 511 -15.30 -16.90 20.67
CA GLU A 511 -15.31 -16.34 22.02
C GLU A 511 -13.90 -16.43 22.63
N CYS A 512 -13.20 -15.29 22.74
CA CYS A 512 -11.99 -15.18 23.54
C CYS A 512 -12.36 -14.92 25.01
N GLY A 513 -12.32 -15.97 25.84
CA GLY A 513 -12.37 -15.84 27.29
C GLY A 513 -10.98 -15.58 27.87
N ILE A 514 -10.67 -14.35 28.29
CA ILE A 514 -9.59 -14.05 29.24
C ILE A 514 -10.03 -12.94 30.20
N GLN A 515 -9.99 -13.25 31.51
CA GLN A 515 -10.28 -12.37 32.64
C GLN A 515 -9.23 -11.25 32.81
N PRO A 516 -9.60 -10.04 33.24
CA PRO A 516 -8.65 -8.98 33.58
C PRO A 516 -8.16 -9.12 35.03
N TRP A 517 -6.83 -9.10 35.21
CA TRP A 517 -6.19 -8.71 36.46
C TRP A 517 -5.82 -7.23 36.35
N GLY A 518 -6.32 -6.42 37.28
CA GLY A 518 -6.05 -4.99 37.34
C GLY A 518 -4.89 -4.63 38.25
N GLU A 519 -4.37 -3.41 38.09
CA GLU A 519 -4.02 -2.52 39.21
C GLU A 519 -3.87 -1.07 38.74
N GLN A 520 -4.42 -0.16 39.53
CA GLN A 520 -4.36 1.31 39.41
C GLN A 520 -3.01 1.85 39.86
N CYS A 521 -2.57 2.96 39.26
CA CYS A 521 -1.82 4.00 39.98
C CYS A 521 -2.13 5.39 39.43
N ASP A 522 -2.22 6.33 40.37
CA ASP A 522 -2.93 7.61 40.35
C ASP A 522 -2.04 8.80 39.89
N ARG A 523 -2.71 9.91 39.57
CA ARG A 523 -2.21 11.22 39.14
C ARG A 523 -1.47 11.97 40.26
N ASN A 524 -0.43 12.76 39.91
CA ASN A 524 -0.43 14.23 40.11
C ASN A 524 0.86 14.96 39.66
N THR A 525 0.63 15.95 38.77
CA THR A 525 1.24 17.30 38.65
C THR A 525 2.76 17.51 38.47
N ARG A 526 3.14 18.16 37.34
CA ARG A 526 3.60 19.57 37.32
C ARG A 526 3.70 20.12 35.89
N GLN A 527 3.15 21.33 35.72
CA GLN A 527 3.16 22.15 34.50
C GLN A 527 4.56 22.71 34.20
N SER A 528 4.86 22.85 32.90
CA SER A 528 5.70 23.95 32.39
C SER A 528 5.22 24.31 30.99
N HIS A 529 4.78 25.57 30.81
CA HIS A 529 4.34 26.12 29.53
C HIS A 529 5.45 26.05 28.46
N LYS A 530 5.11 25.54 27.28
CA LYS A 530 5.86 25.67 26.02
C LYS A 530 4.87 25.94 24.87
N PRO A 531 5.28 26.73 23.85
CA PRO A 531 4.39 27.20 22.80
C PRO A 531 3.86 26.03 21.96
N THR A 532 2.58 26.09 21.65
CA THR A 532 1.80 25.11 20.89
C THR A 532 2.40 24.93 19.49
N ARG A 533 2.81 23.70 19.16
CA ARG A 533 3.11 23.27 17.78
C ARG A 533 1.77 23.04 17.06
N CYS A 534 1.47 23.83 16.03
CA CYS A 534 0.46 23.44 15.04
C CYS A 534 1.09 22.40 14.11
N SER A 535 0.91 21.13 14.43
CA SER A 535 1.18 20.02 13.52
C SER A 535 -0.14 19.47 13.03
N GLN A 536 -0.29 19.40 11.70
CA GLN A 536 -1.41 18.81 10.95
C GLN A 536 -2.67 19.69 10.86
N CYS A 537 -2.79 20.44 9.76
CA CYS A 537 -4.11 20.86 9.27
C CYS A 537 -4.60 19.79 8.30
N GLY A 538 -5.81 19.26 8.52
CA GLY A 538 -6.48 18.36 7.59
C GLY A 538 -7.06 19.10 6.39
N TRP A 539 -7.21 18.42 5.25
CA TRP A 539 -7.76 18.99 4.00
C TRP A 539 -9.17 19.60 4.13
N ASN A 540 -9.96 19.16 5.10
CA ASN A 540 -11.30 19.73 5.36
C ASN A 540 -11.24 21.07 6.11
N GLU A 541 -10.22 21.31 6.93
CA GLU A 541 -10.00 22.60 7.61
C GLU A 541 -9.43 23.65 6.64
N LEU A 542 -8.73 23.20 5.58
CA LEU A 542 -8.29 24.02 4.46
C LEU A 542 -9.49 24.58 3.69
N LYS A 543 -10.47 23.73 3.35
CA LYS A 543 -11.66 24.15 2.58
C LYS A 543 -12.54 25.16 3.35
N GLU A 544 -12.75 24.97 4.65
CA GLU A 544 -13.47 25.93 5.50
C GLU A 544 -12.66 27.21 5.80
N CYS A 545 -11.32 27.19 5.66
CA CYS A 545 -10.48 28.38 5.82
C CYS A 545 -10.50 29.34 4.62
N PHE A 546 -10.74 28.85 3.40
CA PHE A 546 -10.65 29.67 2.17
C PHE A 546 -11.89 30.53 1.85
N GLU A 547 -13.00 30.35 2.55
CA GLU A 547 -14.25 31.09 2.28
C GLU A 547 -14.33 32.47 2.96
N ALA A 548 -13.31 32.91 3.71
CA ALA A 548 -13.32 34.18 4.44
C ALA A 548 -12.53 35.29 3.70
N LYS A 549 -13.26 36.26 3.14
CA LYS A 549 -12.73 37.45 2.46
C LYS A 549 -12.19 38.48 3.47
N ASP A 550 -10.88 38.76 3.49
CA ASP A 550 -10.30 40.12 3.67
C ASP A 550 -8.74 40.17 3.76
N ARG A 551 -8.13 40.95 2.84
CA ARG A 551 -6.91 41.83 2.85
C ARG A 551 -5.46 41.32 3.09
N ILE A 552 -4.54 42.12 2.50
CA ILE A 552 -3.15 41.92 2.00
C ILE A 552 -2.02 42.28 3.01
N CYS A 553 -0.82 41.64 2.94
CA CYS A 553 0.53 42.27 3.08
C CYS A 553 1.74 41.33 2.82
N LEU A 554 2.85 41.92 2.32
CA LEU A 554 4.15 41.37 1.86
C LEU A 554 5.32 41.62 2.87
N LEU A 555 6.29 40.68 3.05
CA LEU A 555 7.78 40.86 3.07
C LEU A 555 8.62 39.61 3.54
N GLY A 556 9.81 39.38 2.94
CA GLY A 556 10.86 38.36 3.26
C GLY A 556 11.82 38.74 4.43
N ILE A 557 12.91 38.04 4.85
CA ILE A 557 13.95 37.11 4.32
C ILE A 557 14.61 36.38 5.54
N GLY A 558 15.28 35.21 5.35
CA GLY A 558 16.59 34.96 6.02
C GLY A 558 16.85 33.60 6.69
N ALA A 559 17.91 32.91 6.24
CA ALA A 559 18.38 31.60 6.70
C ALA A 559 19.08 31.63 8.07
N GLU A 560 18.66 30.74 8.99
CA GLU A 560 19.49 30.00 9.97
C GLU A 560 18.57 29.31 11.01
N ALA A 561 18.15 28.07 10.72
CA ALA A 561 17.77 27.05 11.74
C ALA A 561 17.31 25.75 11.05
N ALA A 562 18.22 25.01 10.40
CA ALA A 562 17.93 23.67 9.90
C ALA A 562 19.15 22.74 10.06
N HIS A 563 19.63 22.61 11.30
CA HIS A 563 20.14 21.33 11.76
C HIS A 563 18.98 20.65 12.49
N LEU A 564 18.54 19.49 11.97
CA LEU A 564 17.41 18.63 12.40
C LEU A 564 16.10 18.85 11.60
N ALA A 565 15.72 17.82 10.82
CA ALA A 565 14.49 17.61 10.03
C ALA A 565 14.52 18.02 8.53
N ASN A 566 14.39 16.99 7.68
CA ASN A 566 13.80 16.91 6.32
C ASN A 566 14.13 17.98 5.23
N PRO A 567 14.67 17.62 4.04
CA PRO A 567 15.05 18.60 3.00
C PRO A 567 13.93 19.25 2.16
N ASP A 568 12.65 18.98 2.39
CA ASP A 568 11.58 19.25 1.39
C ASP A 568 10.57 20.35 1.79
N VAL A 569 11.02 21.61 2.02
CA VAL A 569 10.11 22.71 2.48
C VAL A 569 10.52 24.14 1.95
N LEU A 570 9.79 24.75 0.97
CA LEU A 570 9.51 26.22 0.73
C LEU A 570 8.05 26.72 0.41
N ASP A 571 7.65 27.98 0.68
CA ASP A 571 6.86 28.47 1.84
C ASP A 571 5.96 29.72 1.40
N PHE A 572 4.59 29.69 1.43
CA PHE A 572 3.60 30.76 1.03
C PHE A 572 2.66 31.28 2.17
N CYS A 573 2.26 32.58 2.16
CA CYS A 573 1.56 33.28 3.27
C CYS A 573 0.05 33.63 3.11
N TRP A 574 -0.74 33.55 4.22
CA TRP A 574 -2.07 34.18 4.41
C TRP A 574 -2.30 34.60 5.89
N SER A 575 -3.27 35.49 6.15
CA SER A 575 -3.66 36.04 7.46
C SER A 575 -5.07 35.60 7.91
N LYS A 576 -5.16 34.94 9.08
CA LYS A 576 -6.39 34.87 9.89
C LYS A 576 -6.07 35.24 11.33
N GLY A 577 -6.65 36.34 11.83
CA GLY A 577 -6.54 36.73 13.24
C GLY A 577 -5.17 37.26 13.69
N GLY A 578 -4.34 37.80 12.80
CA GLY A 578 -3.07 38.46 13.17
C GLY A 578 -1.86 37.52 13.30
N HIS A 579 -1.97 36.25 12.88
CA HIS A 579 -0.85 35.32 12.79
C HIS A 579 -0.53 34.99 11.33
N CYS A 580 0.76 35.04 10.96
CA CYS A 580 1.28 34.67 9.63
C CYS A 580 1.78 33.22 9.63
N PHE A 581 1.46 32.47 8.58
CA PHE A 581 1.96 31.10 8.36
C PHE A 581 2.45 30.95 6.92
N SER A 582 3.39 30.04 6.69
CA SER A 582 4.14 29.87 5.43
C SER A 582 4.08 28.39 4.99
N VAL A 583 3.82 28.08 3.69
CA VAL A 583 3.68 26.69 3.17
C VAL A 583 4.40 26.33 1.85
N SER A 584 4.98 25.15 1.95
CA SER A 584 5.89 24.32 1.18
C SER A 584 5.71 23.57 -0.19
N LEU A 585 6.30 23.87 -1.36
CA LEU A 585 6.22 22.99 -2.56
C LEU A 585 7.56 22.73 -3.32
N GLY A 586 8.04 21.48 -3.31
CA GLY A 586 9.19 21.02 -4.10
C GLY A 586 8.78 20.23 -5.35
N LEU A 587 9.02 20.77 -6.55
CA LEU A 587 8.55 20.18 -7.82
C LEU A 587 9.65 20.16 -8.89
N ASP A 588 9.97 18.97 -9.40
CA ASP A 588 10.99 18.79 -10.45
C ASP A 588 10.63 19.54 -11.74
N LEU A 589 11.43 20.53 -12.11
CA LEU A 589 11.16 21.44 -13.23
C LEU A 589 11.68 20.91 -14.57
N ARG A 590 12.25 19.70 -14.62
CA ARG A 590 12.66 19.04 -15.88
C ARG A 590 11.49 18.71 -16.80
N GLY A 591 10.26 18.65 -16.28
CA GLY A 591 9.06 18.39 -17.07
C GLY A 591 8.93 16.97 -17.63
N THR A 592 9.78 16.03 -17.21
CA THR A 592 9.77 14.61 -17.63
C THR A 592 8.67 13.80 -16.94
N ASN A 593 8.12 14.30 -15.83
CA ASN A 593 7.09 13.64 -15.06
C ASN A 593 5.71 14.19 -15.41
N GLU A 594 4.91 13.38 -16.12
CA GLU A 594 3.58 13.74 -16.58
C GLU A 594 2.60 14.01 -15.43
N GLN A 595 2.73 13.34 -14.28
CA GLN A 595 1.89 13.57 -13.10
C GLN A 595 2.24 14.90 -12.42
N LEU A 596 3.53 15.21 -12.27
CA LEU A 596 3.97 16.52 -11.74
C LEU A 596 3.53 17.66 -12.65
N ASN A 597 3.60 17.47 -13.97
CA ASN A 597 3.08 18.45 -14.93
C ASN A 597 1.56 18.67 -14.79
N ARG A 598 0.78 17.63 -14.49
CA ARG A 598 -0.66 17.74 -14.24
C ARG A 598 -0.97 18.44 -12.91
N TYR A 599 -0.17 18.16 -11.87
CA TYR A 599 -0.26 18.86 -10.58
C TYR A 599 0.01 20.36 -10.74
N MET A 600 1.06 20.71 -11.48
CA MET A 600 1.39 22.11 -11.80
C MET A 600 0.24 22.83 -12.50
N ASN A 601 -0.43 22.17 -13.44
CA ASN A 601 -1.58 22.76 -14.12
C ASN A 601 -2.76 23.03 -13.17
N CYS A 602 -2.96 22.18 -12.16
CA CYS A 602 -4.00 22.39 -11.14
C CYS A 602 -3.62 23.51 -10.17
N PHE A 603 -2.35 23.57 -9.75
CA PHE A 603 -1.83 24.64 -8.91
C PHE A 603 -1.98 26.00 -9.58
N PHE A 604 -1.59 26.13 -10.86
CA PHE A 604 -1.75 27.39 -11.59
C PHE A 604 -3.21 27.77 -11.83
N ALA A 605 -4.10 26.78 -12.04
CA ALA A 605 -5.53 27.04 -12.12
C ALA A 605 -6.07 27.63 -10.82
N LEU A 606 -5.67 27.06 -9.68
CA LEU A 606 -6.08 27.52 -8.36
C LEU A 606 -5.46 28.87 -7.99
N ALA A 607 -4.17 29.07 -8.29
CA ALA A 607 -3.49 30.34 -8.08
C ALA A 607 -4.12 31.47 -8.90
N ALA A 608 -4.54 31.20 -10.13
CA ALA A 608 -5.27 32.16 -10.96
C ALA A 608 -6.72 32.38 -10.47
N GLU A 609 -7.39 31.36 -9.93
CA GLU A 609 -8.75 31.46 -9.38
C GLU A 609 -8.80 32.28 -8.08
N LEU A 610 -7.78 32.12 -7.23
CA LEU A 610 -7.71 32.70 -5.89
C LEU A 610 -6.77 33.92 -5.78
N ASP A 611 -6.09 34.30 -6.88
CA ASP A 611 -5.19 35.46 -7.02
C ASP A 611 -4.07 35.52 -5.95
N PHE A 612 -3.38 34.40 -5.73
CA PHE A 612 -2.29 34.33 -4.75
C PHE A 612 -0.94 34.81 -5.31
N ASP A 613 -0.18 35.52 -4.47
CA ASP A 613 1.23 35.83 -4.74
C ASP A 613 2.09 34.55 -4.70
N TRP A 614 3.02 34.41 -5.64
CA TRP A 614 3.91 33.26 -5.72
C TRP A 614 5.36 33.60 -6.06
N ASN A 615 6.29 32.70 -5.71
CA ASN A 615 7.72 32.80 -6.04
C ASN A 615 8.27 31.41 -6.41
N ILE A 616 9.32 31.37 -7.23
CA ILE A 616 10.07 30.16 -7.59
C ILE A 616 11.28 30.03 -6.66
N TRP A 617 11.51 28.82 -6.14
CA TRP A 617 12.58 28.52 -5.18
C TRP A 617 13.95 29.04 -5.63
N THR A 618 14.39 28.67 -6.83
CA THR A 618 15.71 29.06 -7.32
C THR A 618 15.77 29.17 -8.83
N LEU A 619 16.60 30.12 -9.29
CA LEU A 619 16.96 30.27 -10.69
C LEU A 619 18.05 29.26 -11.09
N GLY A 620 18.99 28.97 -10.18
CA GLY A 620 20.20 28.19 -10.48
C GLY A 620 19.89 26.70 -10.68
N GLY A 621 20.42 26.11 -11.75
CA GLY A 621 20.24 24.69 -12.06
C GLY A 621 21.25 23.74 -11.43
N SER A 622 22.22 24.26 -10.66
CA SER A 622 23.21 23.46 -9.93
C SER A 622 23.78 24.21 -8.72
N TYR A 623 24.42 23.47 -7.81
CA TYR A 623 25.20 24.00 -6.69
C TYR A 623 26.68 23.79 -6.93
N TYR A 624 27.52 24.73 -6.49
CA TYR A 624 28.97 24.54 -6.47
C TYR A 624 29.36 23.26 -5.73
N ILE A 625 28.83 23.05 -4.51
CA ILE A 625 28.98 21.82 -3.72
C ILE A 625 27.69 21.59 -2.92
N LYS A 626 27.08 20.39 -3.02
CA LYS A 626 25.95 19.95 -2.18
C LYS A 626 26.11 18.46 -1.87
N GLN A 627 25.93 18.07 -0.61
CA GLN A 627 26.09 16.69 -0.13
C GLN A 627 27.44 16.03 -0.52
N GLY A 628 28.52 16.82 -0.59
CA GLY A 628 29.85 16.33 -0.96
C GLY A 628 30.06 16.08 -2.46
N VAL A 629 29.09 16.47 -3.30
CA VAL A 629 29.16 16.37 -4.77
C VAL A 629 29.35 17.77 -5.35
N ASN A 630 30.36 17.93 -6.21
CA ASN A 630 30.58 19.16 -6.99
C ASN A 630 29.58 19.26 -8.14
N GLU A 631 29.12 20.47 -8.46
CA GLU A 631 28.16 20.71 -9.55
C GLU A 631 26.86 19.90 -9.42
N PHE A 632 26.41 19.68 -8.18
CA PHE A 632 25.19 18.93 -7.91
C PHE A 632 24.00 19.59 -8.61
N GLU A 633 23.34 18.85 -9.50
CA GLU A 633 22.21 19.36 -10.27
C GLU A 633 21.03 19.70 -9.35
N GLU A 634 20.55 20.94 -9.45
CA GLU A 634 19.33 21.41 -8.80
C GLU A 634 18.16 21.24 -9.77
N THR A 635 17.46 20.11 -9.66
CA THR A 635 16.32 19.76 -10.50
C THR A 635 15.09 20.64 -10.24
N TYR A 636 15.07 21.37 -9.13
CA TYR A 636 14.05 22.36 -8.78
C TYR A 636 14.38 23.76 -9.33
N GLY A 637 15.51 23.93 -10.02
CA GLY A 637 15.95 25.19 -10.61
C GLY A 637 15.33 25.49 -11.96
N LEU A 638 15.02 26.78 -12.19
CA LEU A 638 14.39 27.24 -13.45
C LEU A 638 15.32 27.10 -14.66
N LEU A 639 16.63 27.24 -14.46
CA LEU A 639 17.63 27.07 -15.51
C LEU A 639 18.21 25.65 -15.53
N HIS A 640 18.80 25.30 -16.67
CA HIS A 640 19.55 24.07 -16.85
C HIS A 640 20.78 24.02 -15.91
N TRP A 641 21.40 22.84 -15.73
CA TRP A 641 22.48 22.65 -14.73
C TRP A 641 23.68 23.58 -14.92
N ASN A 642 23.93 23.98 -16.16
CA ASN A 642 24.98 24.92 -16.56
C ASN A 642 24.51 26.40 -16.56
N THR A 643 23.30 26.68 -16.09
CA THR A 643 22.67 28.01 -15.98
C THR A 643 22.55 28.80 -17.29
N SER A 644 22.69 28.17 -18.46
CA SER A 644 22.74 28.87 -19.74
C SER A 644 21.35 29.22 -20.31
N GLU A 645 20.34 28.41 -20.02
CA GLU A 645 19.01 28.54 -20.60
C GLU A 645 17.91 28.01 -19.67
N PRO A 646 16.65 28.45 -19.84
CA PRO A 646 15.52 27.87 -19.13
C PRO A 646 15.38 26.38 -19.43
N ARG A 647 15.17 25.59 -18.37
CA ARG A 647 15.06 24.13 -18.45
C ARG A 647 13.77 23.68 -19.14
N ASN A 648 12.70 24.50 -19.07
CA ASN A 648 11.41 24.21 -19.67
C ASN A 648 10.70 25.50 -20.11
N SER A 649 10.73 25.80 -21.40
CA SER A 649 10.07 26.99 -21.98
C SER A 649 8.54 26.92 -21.89
N SER A 650 7.94 25.72 -21.97
CA SER A 650 6.49 25.56 -21.82
C SER A 650 6.01 25.89 -20.39
N LEU A 651 6.84 25.63 -19.38
CA LEU A 651 6.55 26.03 -18.00
C LEU A 651 6.52 27.57 -17.87
N LEU A 652 7.47 28.27 -18.48
CA LEU A 652 7.50 29.74 -18.50
C LEU A 652 6.28 30.33 -19.21
N GLU A 653 5.83 29.71 -20.30
CA GLU A 653 4.59 30.10 -20.99
C GLU A 653 3.37 29.92 -20.08
N ARG A 654 3.30 28.83 -19.30
CA ARG A 654 2.22 28.60 -18.33
C ARG A 654 2.23 29.60 -17.18
N LEU A 655 3.41 29.93 -16.66
CA LEU A 655 3.58 30.94 -15.60
C LEU A 655 3.09 32.33 -16.05
N SER A 656 3.19 32.65 -17.34
CA SER A 656 2.70 33.93 -17.85
C SER A 656 1.19 34.12 -17.65
N ALA A 657 0.41 33.03 -17.59
CA ALA A 657 -1.03 33.09 -17.37
C ALA A 657 -1.40 33.50 -15.92
N SER A 658 -0.50 33.32 -14.96
CA SER A 658 -0.70 33.69 -13.54
C SER A 658 0.07 34.96 -13.12
N GLN A 659 0.61 35.72 -14.09
CA GLN A 659 1.34 36.98 -13.85
C GLN A 659 0.44 38.23 -13.94
N SER A 660 -0.80 38.08 -14.41
CA SER A 660 -1.76 39.20 -14.50
C SER A 660 -2.80 39.07 -13.39
N PRO A 661 -3.07 40.13 -12.59
CA PRO A 661 -4.06 40.07 -11.52
C PRO A 661 -5.47 39.90 -12.10
N PHE A 662 -6.22 38.92 -11.59
CA PHE A 662 -7.60 38.67 -12.00
C PHE A 662 -8.63 39.29 -11.03
N GLN A 663 -8.24 39.68 -9.81
CA GLN A 663 -9.08 40.38 -8.84
C GLN A 663 -8.28 41.43 -8.03
N GLY A 664 -8.49 42.73 -8.28
CA GLY A 664 -7.77 43.80 -7.56
C GLY A 664 -8.60 45.06 -7.33
N LEU A 665 -8.37 45.73 -6.20
CA LEU A 665 -8.94 47.04 -5.86
C LEU A 665 -8.60 48.06 -6.96
N GLY A 666 -9.62 48.42 -7.75
CA GLY A 666 -9.50 49.29 -8.93
C GLY A 666 -10.18 48.72 -10.18
N LEU A 667 -10.48 47.42 -10.20
CA LEU A 667 -11.33 46.79 -11.21
C LEU A 667 -12.78 46.90 -10.74
N GLN A 668 -13.64 47.62 -11.48
CA GLN A 668 -15.06 47.78 -11.11
C GLN A 668 -15.74 46.40 -10.97
N GLU A 669 -16.26 46.12 -9.77
CA GLU A 669 -16.99 44.91 -9.35
C GLU A 669 -18.36 44.70 -10.06
N THR A 670 -18.54 45.13 -11.31
CA THR A 670 -19.88 45.08 -11.93
C THR A 670 -20.14 43.87 -12.81
N ASN A 671 -19.20 42.93 -13.02
CA ASN A 671 -19.51 41.57 -13.49
C ASN A 671 -18.26 40.67 -13.54
N PRO A 672 -18.20 39.51 -12.84
CA PRO A 672 -17.08 38.58 -13.01
C PRO A 672 -16.94 38.13 -14.48
N HIS A 673 -15.72 38.10 -15.00
CA HIS A 673 -15.39 37.60 -16.33
C HIS A 673 -14.75 36.22 -16.17
N GLN A 674 -15.34 35.16 -16.73
CA GLN A 674 -14.70 33.84 -16.75
C GLN A 674 -13.77 33.77 -17.95
N VAL A 675 -12.50 33.45 -17.72
CA VAL A 675 -11.51 33.23 -18.78
C VAL A 675 -11.32 31.73 -18.95
N ILE A 676 -11.28 31.28 -20.20
CA ILE A 676 -11.02 29.87 -20.54
C ILE A 676 -9.57 29.77 -20.99
N PHE A 677 -8.82 28.87 -20.38
CA PHE A 677 -7.45 28.57 -20.80
C PHE A 677 -7.29 27.06 -21.01
N HIS A 678 -6.37 26.70 -21.89
CA HIS A 678 -6.07 25.31 -22.17
C HIS A 678 -5.03 24.80 -21.16
N PRO A 679 -5.35 23.80 -20.33
CA PRO A 679 -4.53 23.44 -19.15
C PRO A 679 -3.15 22.90 -19.51
N LEU A 680 -2.95 22.35 -20.71
CA LEU A 680 -1.64 21.82 -21.13
C LEU A 680 -0.73 22.89 -21.74
N THR A 681 -1.29 23.97 -22.29
CA THR A 681 -0.51 24.99 -23.02
C THR A 681 -0.52 26.36 -22.35
N GLY A 682 -1.42 26.61 -21.39
CA GLY A 682 -1.58 27.93 -20.76
C GLY A 682 -2.16 29.00 -21.69
N LEU A 683 -2.60 28.62 -22.90
CA LEU A 683 -3.10 29.55 -23.91
C LEU A 683 -4.63 29.64 -23.86
N CYS A 684 -5.17 30.81 -24.17
CA CYS A 684 -6.61 31.10 -24.17
C CYS A 684 -7.19 31.08 -25.60
N PRO A 685 -8.45 30.66 -25.79
CA PRO A 685 -9.13 30.75 -27.08
C PRO A 685 -9.23 32.22 -27.54
N LYS A 686 -8.75 32.49 -28.75
CA LYS A 686 -8.87 33.80 -29.40
C LYS A 686 -9.85 33.74 -30.55
N LYS A 687 -10.69 34.77 -30.65
CA LYS A 687 -11.52 35.00 -31.83
C LYS A 687 -10.61 35.19 -33.04
N SER A 688 -10.77 34.36 -34.06
CA SER A 688 -10.13 34.56 -35.37
C SER A 688 -11.20 34.96 -36.38
N PRO A 689 -10.94 35.95 -37.25
CA PRO A 689 -11.86 36.32 -38.33
C PRO A 689 -12.04 35.21 -39.39
N LEU A 690 -11.21 34.16 -39.35
CA LEU A 690 -11.32 32.96 -40.16
C LEU A 690 -11.47 31.76 -39.22
N GLU A 691 -12.57 31.01 -39.33
CA GLU A 691 -12.71 29.74 -38.61
C GLU A 691 -11.52 28.81 -38.90
N PRO A 692 -11.00 28.04 -37.91
CA PRO A 692 -11.52 27.78 -36.55
C PRO A 692 -10.85 28.58 -35.41
N LEU A 693 -11.39 28.46 -34.18
CA LEU A 693 -10.80 29.05 -32.96
C LEU A 693 -9.34 28.62 -32.80
N ARG A 694 -8.46 29.57 -32.49
CA ARG A 694 -7.04 29.31 -32.21
C ARG A 694 -6.71 29.67 -30.77
N LEU A 695 -5.74 28.98 -30.20
CA LEU A 695 -5.19 29.32 -28.89
C LEU A 695 -4.10 30.40 -29.04
N GLY A 696 -4.06 31.37 -28.13
CA GLY A 696 -3.01 32.37 -28.05
C GLY A 696 -2.86 32.94 -26.65
N SER A 697 -1.94 33.89 -26.45
CA SER A 697 -1.69 34.51 -25.13
C SER A 697 -2.96 35.00 -24.45
N CYS A 698 -3.09 34.70 -23.14
CA CYS A 698 -4.22 35.05 -22.29
C CYS A 698 -4.30 36.54 -21.92
N ASN A 699 -3.25 37.33 -22.19
CA ASN A 699 -3.21 38.77 -21.89
C ASN A 699 -4.26 39.58 -22.68
N VAL A 700 -4.87 38.97 -23.69
CA VAL A 700 -5.98 39.53 -24.49
C VAL A 700 -7.10 38.49 -24.65
N ALA A 701 -7.33 37.68 -23.61
CA ALA A 701 -8.33 36.63 -23.62
C ALA A 701 -9.75 37.20 -23.72
N GLU A 702 -10.57 36.52 -24.50
CA GLU A 702 -11.99 36.80 -24.59
C GLU A 702 -12.71 36.39 -23.30
N ALA A 703 -13.71 37.18 -22.88
CA ALA A 703 -14.50 36.86 -21.71
C ALA A 703 -15.67 35.93 -22.06
N TRP A 704 -15.90 34.93 -21.22
CA TRP A 704 -16.96 33.93 -21.41
C TRP A 704 -17.96 33.94 -20.25
N SER A 705 -19.15 33.43 -20.54
CA SER A 705 -20.23 33.19 -19.60
C SER A 705 -20.68 31.74 -19.73
N TYR A 706 -20.79 31.02 -18.60
CA TYR A 706 -21.37 29.68 -18.57
C TYR A 706 -22.81 29.74 -18.08
N THR A 707 -23.76 29.32 -18.91
CA THR A 707 -25.18 29.33 -18.55
C THR A 707 -25.60 28.03 -17.84
N PRO A 708 -26.68 28.04 -17.03
CA PRO A 708 -27.24 26.82 -16.41
C PRO A 708 -27.60 25.71 -17.40
N GLN A 709 -27.86 26.07 -18.66
CA GLN A 709 -28.11 25.15 -19.77
C GLN A 709 -26.83 24.51 -20.33
N LYS A 710 -25.68 24.71 -19.66
CA LYS A 710 -24.35 24.22 -20.04
C LYS A 710 -23.81 24.83 -21.35
N THR A 711 -24.31 26.00 -21.73
CA THR A 711 -23.84 26.74 -22.90
C THR A 711 -22.74 27.69 -22.49
N LEU A 712 -21.65 27.67 -23.24
CA LEU A 712 -20.50 28.52 -23.01
C LEU A 712 -20.52 29.63 -24.07
N SER A 713 -20.94 30.83 -23.67
CA SER A 713 -21.19 31.98 -24.55
C SER A 713 -20.12 33.06 -24.38
N LEU A 714 -19.76 33.69 -25.49
CA LEU A 714 -18.82 34.79 -25.52
C LEU A 714 -19.54 36.05 -25.00
N LYS A 715 -19.05 36.61 -23.90
CA LYS A 715 -19.70 37.68 -23.13
C LYS A 715 -19.89 38.92 -24.01
N GLY A 716 -21.11 39.47 -24.00
CA GLY A 716 -21.47 40.62 -24.85
C GLY A 716 -21.81 40.27 -26.30
N THR A 717 -21.88 38.97 -26.66
CA THR A 717 -22.27 38.51 -27.99
C THR A 717 -23.30 37.38 -27.93
N ASN A 718 -23.96 37.09 -29.06
CA ASN A 718 -24.86 35.93 -29.21
C ASN A 718 -24.12 34.66 -29.68
N LEU A 719 -22.79 34.63 -29.57
CA LEU A 719 -21.96 33.53 -30.03
C LEU A 719 -21.68 32.54 -28.89
N CYS A 720 -21.83 31.25 -29.14
CA CYS A 720 -21.48 30.16 -28.25
C CYS A 720 -20.48 29.21 -28.89
N LEU A 721 -19.73 28.50 -28.06
CA LEU A 721 -18.80 27.46 -28.51
C LEU A 721 -19.59 26.28 -29.10
N LYS A 722 -19.30 25.93 -30.37
CA LYS A 722 -19.92 24.82 -31.10
C LYS A 722 -18.86 23.82 -31.56
N VAL A 723 -19.23 22.54 -31.55
CA VAL A 723 -18.39 21.42 -32.02
C VAL A 723 -19.20 20.55 -32.97
N ASP A 724 -18.72 20.35 -34.19
CA ASP A 724 -19.43 19.62 -35.26
C ASP A 724 -19.13 18.10 -35.28
N GLY A 725 -18.58 17.56 -34.19
CA GLY A 725 -18.24 16.15 -34.03
C GLY A 725 -16.81 15.88 -33.56
N LEU A 726 -16.52 14.61 -33.25
CA LEU A 726 -15.21 14.18 -32.75
C LEU A 726 -14.11 14.48 -33.78
N GLY A 727 -13.01 15.11 -33.33
CA GLY A 727 -11.86 15.44 -34.18
C GLY A 727 -12.05 16.66 -35.10
N LYS A 728 -13.19 17.36 -35.02
CA LYS A 728 -13.42 18.61 -35.76
C LYS A 728 -13.02 19.84 -34.92
N PRO A 729 -12.41 20.88 -35.52
CA PRO A 729 -12.08 22.11 -34.81
C PRO A 729 -13.32 22.80 -34.23
N ALA A 730 -13.21 23.32 -33.02
CA ALA A 730 -14.28 24.11 -32.39
C ALA A 730 -14.46 25.47 -33.08
N LYS A 731 -15.71 25.94 -33.11
CA LYS A 731 -16.13 27.17 -33.80
C LYS A 731 -17.08 27.99 -32.92
N LEU A 732 -17.35 29.23 -33.33
CA LEU A 732 -18.37 30.07 -32.71
C LEU A 732 -19.66 29.98 -33.53
N GLY A 733 -20.77 29.57 -32.91
CA GLY A 733 -22.10 29.50 -33.52
C GLY A 733 -23.11 30.41 -32.81
N ASN A 734 -24.19 30.80 -33.48
CA ASN A 734 -25.26 31.55 -32.83
C ASN A 734 -26.10 30.66 -31.90
N VAL A 735 -26.50 31.22 -30.75
CA VAL A 735 -27.32 30.56 -29.71
C VAL A 735 -28.73 30.12 -30.21
N ASN A 736 -29.19 30.62 -31.37
CA ASN A 736 -30.55 30.42 -31.90
C ASN A 736 -30.73 29.30 -32.95
N LEU A 737 -29.80 28.34 -33.06
CA LEU A 737 -30.01 27.14 -33.88
C LEU A 737 -29.90 25.91 -32.98
N GLN A 738 -31.03 25.22 -32.82
CA GLN A 738 -31.20 24.00 -32.00
C GLN A 738 -30.09 22.97 -32.20
#